data_AF-A0A8T0MCY5-F1
#
_entry.id   AF-A0A8T0MCY5-F1
#
_cell.length_a   1.000
_cell.length_b   1.000
_cell.length_c   1.000
_cell.angle_alpha   90.00
_cell.angle_beta   90.00
_cell.angle_gamma   90.00
#
_symmetry.space_group_name_H-M   'P 1'
#
loop_
_entity.id
_entity.type
_entity.pdbx_description
1 polymer ?
#
loop_
_entity_poly.entity_id
_entity_poly.type
_entity_poly.pdbx_seq_one_letter_code
_entity_poly.pdbx_strand_id
1 'polypeptide(L)'
;MLLMAFLVVVKGRLEGGQLYTPAYVSRITAMVRGAARGITVPTNLPSVWNSLQQQLHEMHGASGVSVEGSFFQSIFNGLLKEGAVLGSVRAGGQWTPAVFAHAQKESVDAFFSQNSYIGYDMLQKLAIPQPKQFLEARYPDGIALDAVFVHPSVVDMLDTAVGDAIENGHWIDSLSVLPSYISGPDATKILSICPSLQKAIKSSKAVVFGESCVFSNIFIKGIFDRLEKDMDSFGIRHSVGQGRPVNVNLGSEHKTGSGQYSDTRDLGDNDTSSTGVSSDRGSKKKRGKGTGSTKGGSLEKDDDNEESVPVKGKKSHRKNKDAGASGDVKHGGKKASEKMKEESTNIFPDELIEQKVLAVAPELEELGGSDDSNAPLKLLSSHLRPMLVDSWTKKRNTMLSGNAERRRRLLDNLQKQIDEAVLDMQLYEKALDVFEDDPSTSGILHKHLLKSMGTPIVDKVLITLDKDSKLKNGMEVEDSEEDHVQLSTADRSSLAKDLPGALSSKAQALIQALEGKRFDSFVDALRDILEESGLTFKKLDKRLERTMLHSYRKDLTAQVSSENDPVSFLPKVVALLFLQAYNKALQAPGRAVGAVITLLKDKLPPSTYKVLADYHSTTVKVLALQAAATDDEEDCTSDRMRERKEDLEERLMPELKSLVLGTKKE
;
A
#
# COMPACT_ATOMS: atom_id res chain seq x y z
N MET A 1 87.60 102.46 11.37
CA MET A 1 86.49 102.31 10.41
C MET A 1 85.98 100.88 10.57
N LEU A 2 84.88 100.69 11.32
CA LEU A 2 84.34 99.38 11.69
C LEU A 2 83.57 98.80 10.49
N LEU A 3 83.91 97.59 10.06
CA LEU A 3 83.14 96.85 9.05
C LEU A 3 81.95 96.18 9.77
N MET A 4 80.74 96.74 9.61
CA MET A 4 79.51 96.05 10.04
C MET A 4 79.18 94.95 9.04
N ALA A 5 79.35 93.69 9.43
CA ALA A 5 78.78 92.56 8.72
C ALA A 5 77.27 92.51 8.96
N PHE A 6 76.47 92.74 7.92
CA PHE A 6 75.03 92.47 7.95
C PHE A 6 74.82 90.95 8.00
N LEU A 7 74.47 90.43 9.17
CA LEU A 7 73.97 89.06 9.33
C LEU A 7 72.56 88.99 8.76
N VAL A 8 72.43 88.46 7.54
CA VAL A 8 71.12 88.08 6.99
C VAL A 8 70.72 86.74 7.62
N VAL A 9 69.76 86.78 8.54
CA VAL A 9 69.17 85.58 9.11
C VAL A 9 68.20 84.97 8.10
N VAL A 10 68.64 83.94 7.38
CA VAL A 10 67.76 83.16 6.50
C VAL A 10 66.99 82.15 7.36
N LYS A 11 65.69 82.40 7.56
CA LYS A 11 64.80 81.39 8.14
C LYS A 11 64.58 80.29 7.11
N GLY A 12 65.01 79.07 7.37
CA GLY A 12 64.82 77.92 6.49
C GLY A 12 64.31 76.70 7.26
N ARG A 13 63.62 75.79 6.56
CA ARG A 13 63.16 74.52 7.13
C ARG A 13 64.15 73.42 6.74
N LEU A 14 64.75 72.75 7.72
CA LEU A 14 65.65 71.63 7.51
C LEU A 14 64.87 70.32 7.58
N GLU A 15 64.82 69.55 6.49
CA GLU A 15 64.13 68.25 6.43
C GLU A 15 64.81 67.35 5.39
N GLY A 16 64.99 66.06 5.69
CA GLY A 16 65.70 65.13 4.78
C GLY A 16 67.15 65.54 4.46
N GLY A 17 67.82 66.29 5.36
CA GLY A 17 69.17 66.81 5.13
C GLY A 17 69.26 67.99 4.16
N GLN A 18 68.14 68.52 3.69
CA GLN A 18 68.06 69.68 2.79
C GLN A 18 67.44 70.89 3.48
N LEU A 19 67.94 72.09 3.17
CA LEU A 19 67.42 73.36 3.70
C LEU A 19 66.50 74.03 2.68
N TYR A 20 65.22 74.18 3.02
CA TYR A 20 64.21 74.79 2.16
C TYR A 20 63.92 76.25 2.54
N THR A 21 63.74 77.11 1.54
CA THR A 21 63.31 78.50 1.76
C THR A 21 61.82 78.57 2.14
N PRO A 22 61.37 79.58 2.91
CA PRO A 22 59.97 79.70 3.31
C PRO A 22 59.00 79.76 2.12
N ALA A 23 59.40 80.42 1.03
CA ALA A 23 58.59 80.48 -0.19
C ALA A 23 58.40 79.11 -0.84
N TYR A 24 59.44 78.27 -0.86
CA TYR A 24 59.37 76.93 -1.40
C TYR A 24 58.51 75.99 -0.52
N VAL A 25 58.66 76.07 0.81
CA VAL A 25 57.79 75.34 1.75
C VAL A 25 56.32 75.74 1.57
N SER A 26 56.03 77.03 1.43
CA SER A 26 54.65 77.52 1.20
C SER A 26 54.06 76.99 -0.12
N ARG A 27 54.87 76.92 -1.18
CA ARG A 27 54.45 76.34 -2.47
C ARG A 27 54.09 74.87 -2.33
N ILE A 28 54.97 74.06 -1.73
CA ILE A 28 54.72 72.64 -1.53
C ILE A 28 53.51 72.43 -0.60
N THR A 29 53.38 73.25 0.44
CA THR A 29 52.21 73.23 1.33
C THR A 29 50.91 73.48 0.56
N ALA A 30 50.90 74.44 -0.36
CA ALA A 30 49.75 74.70 -1.22
C ALA A 30 49.45 73.53 -2.17
N MET A 31 50.48 72.90 -2.75
CA MET A 31 50.32 71.71 -3.60
C MET A 31 49.75 70.51 -2.84
N VAL A 32 50.29 70.18 -1.66
CA VAL A 32 49.79 69.10 -0.80
C VAL A 32 48.35 69.38 -0.37
N ARG A 33 48.05 70.62 0.03
CA ARG A 33 46.68 71.03 0.39
C ARG A 33 45.72 70.91 -0.79
N GLY A 34 46.14 71.36 -1.98
CA GLY A 34 45.35 71.27 -3.21
C GLY A 34 45.05 69.83 -3.59
N ALA A 35 46.07 68.97 -3.61
CA ALA A 35 45.92 67.55 -3.89
C ALA A 35 45.00 66.87 -2.87
N ALA A 36 45.23 67.07 -1.57
CA ALA A 36 44.43 66.45 -0.53
C ALA A 36 42.95 66.87 -0.53
N ARG A 37 42.66 68.13 -0.90
CA ARG A 37 41.28 68.64 -1.05
C ARG A 37 40.62 68.22 -2.37
N GLY A 38 41.40 68.06 -3.44
CA GLY A 38 40.89 67.64 -4.74
C GLY A 38 40.56 66.14 -4.83
N ILE A 39 41.15 65.32 -3.97
CA ILE A 39 40.82 63.90 -3.88
C ILE A 39 39.43 63.74 -3.26
N THR A 40 38.53 63.07 -3.99
CA THR A 40 37.14 62.80 -3.58
C THR A 40 36.86 61.31 -3.33
N VAL A 41 37.87 60.45 -3.48
CA VAL A 41 37.78 58.99 -3.28
C VAL A 41 38.95 58.49 -2.44
N PRO A 42 38.83 57.35 -1.73
CA PRO A 42 39.94 56.80 -0.96
C PRO A 42 41.19 56.59 -1.83
N THR A 43 42.30 57.21 -1.46
CA THR A 43 43.51 57.25 -2.29
C THR A 43 44.76 56.95 -1.46
N ASN A 44 45.70 56.20 -2.05
CA ASN A 44 46.97 55.87 -1.41
C ASN A 44 47.91 57.09 -1.46
N LEU A 45 48.27 57.65 -0.29
CA LEU A 45 49.07 58.88 -0.21
C LEU A 45 50.44 58.81 -0.89
N PRO A 46 51.23 57.71 -0.79
CA PRO A 46 52.49 57.57 -1.54
C PRO A 46 52.35 57.78 -3.05
N SER A 47 51.25 57.32 -3.65
CA SER A 47 50.99 57.54 -5.08
C SER A 47 50.80 59.03 -5.39
N VAL A 48 50.11 59.76 -4.49
CA VAL A 48 49.93 61.22 -4.59
C VAL A 48 51.27 61.94 -4.45
N TRP A 49 52.12 61.51 -3.50
CA TRP A 49 53.45 62.09 -3.29
C TRP A 49 54.34 61.92 -4.52
N ASN A 50 54.34 60.74 -5.14
CA ASN A 50 55.08 60.50 -6.38
C ASN A 50 54.59 61.42 -7.52
N SER A 51 53.27 61.60 -7.67
CA SER A 51 52.71 62.53 -8.67
C SER A 51 53.10 63.99 -8.40
N LEU A 52 53.06 64.44 -7.14
CA LEU A 52 53.50 65.79 -6.79
C LEU A 52 55.00 66.01 -7.02
N GLN A 53 55.82 65.00 -6.74
CA GLN A 53 57.26 65.03 -7.00
C GLN A 53 57.54 65.13 -8.50
N GLN A 54 56.82 64.38 -9.33
CA GLN A 54 56.92 64.48 -10.79
C GLN A 54 56.56 65.89 -11.27
N GLN A 55 55.45 66.46 -10.79
CA GLN A 55 55.05 67.83 -11.14
C GLN A 55 56.10 68.88 -10.74
N LEU A 56 56.72 68.72 -9.56
CA LEU A 56 57.81 69.60 -9.13
C LEU A 56 59.04 69.49 -10.04
N HIS A 57 59.38 68.28 -10.50
CA HIS A 57 60.50 68.04 -11.41
C HIS A 57 60.25 68.69 -12.77
N GLU A 58 59.04 68.56 -13.32
CA GLU A 58 58.63 69.20 -14.58
C GLU A 58 58.70 70.73 -14.50
N MET A 59 58.34 71.32 -13.35
CA MET A 59 58.37 72.79 -13.15
C MET A 59 59.78 73.40 -13.04
N HIS A 60 60.76 72.66 -12.53
CA HIS A 60 62.11 73.20 -12.22
C HIS A 60 63.22 72.62 -13.12
N GLY A 61 62.86 71.71 -14.04
CA GLY A 61 63.78 71.06 -14.97
C GLY A 61 64.92 70.29 -14.29
N ALA A 62 66.04 70.11 -15.01
CA ALA A 62 67.23 69.38 -14.52
C ALA A 62 67.90 70.00 -13.27
N SER A 63 67.47 71.20 -12.84
CA SER A 63 67.95 71.89 -11.63
C SER A 63 67.03 71.73 -10.41
N GLY A 64 65.93 70.98 -10.55
CA GLY A 64 64.95 70.78 -9.49
C GLY A 64 65.48 69.96 -8.32
N VAL A 65 65.29 70.47 -7.10
CA VAL A 65 65.62 69.75 -5.86
C VAL A 65 64.61 68.61 -5.66
N SER A 66 65.11 67.37 -5.52
CA SER A 66 64.26 66.22 -5.21
C SER A 66 63.74 66.31 -3.79
N VAL A 67 62.42 66.28 -3.65
CA VAL A 67 61.72 66.32 -2.38
C VAL A 67 61.43 64.89 -1.92
N GLU A 68 61.80 64.54 -0.69
CA GLU A 68 61.48 63.22 -0.13
C GLU A 68 59.99 63.07 0.19
N GLY A 69 59.45 61.85 0.03
CA GLY A 69 58.07 61.51 0.41
C GLY A 69 57.72 61.84 1.86
N SER A 70 58.70 61.75 2.76
CA SER A 70 58.60 62.12 4.18
C SER A 70 58.21 63.59 4.37
N PHE A 71 58.70 64.49 3.51
CA PHE A 71 58.40 65.92 3.58
C PHE A 71 56.94 66.21 3.23
N PHE A 72 56.43 65.60 2.16
CA PHE A 72 55.01 65.71 1.79
C PHE A 72 54.11 65.16 2.90
N GLN A 73 54.47 64.01 3.46
CA GLN A 73 53.73 63.40 4.57
C GLN A 73 53.71 64.29 5.83
N SER A 74 54.85 64.90 6.16
CA SER A 74 55.00 65.84 7.29
C SER A 74 54.11 67.06 7.14
N ILE A 75 54.10 67.67 5.94
CA ILE A 75 53.20 68.78 5.59
C ILE A 75 51.74 68.36 5.67
N PHE A 76 51.39 67.21 5.09
CA PHE A 76 50.03 66.68 5.11
C PHE A 76 49.52 66.45 6.54
N ASN A 77 50.34 65.84 7.40
CA ASN A 77 50.00 65.61 8.81
C ASN A 77 49.77 66.93 9.56
N GLY A 78 50.56 67.96 9.26
CA GLY A 78 50.35 69.31 9.78
C GLY A 78 49.00 69.89 9.35
N LEU A 79 48.70 69.83 8.05
CA LEU A 79 47.43 70.31 7.50
C LEU A 79 46.21 69.55 8.05
N LEU A 80 46.34 68.25 8.30
CA LEU A 80 45.29 67.43 8.91
C LEU A 80 45.08 67.83 10.38
N LYS A 81 46.17 68.02 11.14
CA LYS A 81 46.14 68.44 12.54
C LYS A 81 45.55 69.84 12.72
N GLU A 82 45.83 70.74 11.79
CA GLU A 82 45.30 72.11 11.76
C GLU A 82 43.83 72.19 11.27
N GLY A 83 43.26 71.08 10.78
CA GLY A 83 41.91 71.05 10.20
C GLY A 83 41.81 71.73 8.83
N ALA A 84 42.94 72.05 8.18
CA ALA A 84 42.97 72.62 6.84
C ALA A 84 42.57 71.60 5.76
N VAL A 85 42.64 70.31 6.07
CA VAL A 85 42.13 69.18 5.29
C VAL A 85 41.34 68.27 6.23
N LEU A 86 40.16 67.81 5.80
CA LEU A 86 39.26 67.00 6.61
C LEU A 86 39.15 65.57 6.07
N GLY A 87 39.28 64.59 6.94
CA GLY A 87 39.20 63.17 6.59
C GLY A 87 39.97 62.31 7.58
N SER A 88 40.27 61.08 7.19
CA SER A 88 41.00 60.12 8.03
C SER A 88 42.06 59.38 7.23
N VAL A 89 43.15 59.03 7.89
CA VAL A 89 44.20 58.17 7.32
C VAL A 89 44.14 56.82 8.02
N ARG A 90 44.02 55.74 7.25
CA ARG A 90 44.10 54.37 7.77
C ARG A 90 45.55 53.87 7.75
N ALA A 91 45.80 52.77 8.46
CA ALA A 91 47.08 52.06 8.39
C ALA A 91 47.46 51.77 6.92
N GLY A 92 48.74 51.94 6.58
CA GLY A 92 49.23 51.82 5.20
C GLY A 92 49.16 53.11 4.36
N GLY A 93 48.74 54.24 4.94
CA GLY A 93 48.78 55.54 4.25
C GLY A 93 47.59 55.81 3.32
N GLN A 94 46.48 55.08 3.50
CA GLN A 94 45.26 55.29 2.73
C GLN A 94 44.50 56.52 3.26
N TRP A 95 44.38 57.56 2.45
CA TRP A 95 43.63 58.77 2.74
C TRP A 95 42.15 58.60 2.35
N THR A 96 41.24 58.87 3.28
CA THR A 96 39.80 58.93 3.04
C THR A 96 39.30 60.35 3.32
N PRO A 97 38.99 61.14 2.28
CA PRO A 97 38.42 62.48 2.44
C PRO A 97 37.10 62.48 3.22
N ALA A 98 36.85 63.51 4.02
CA ALA A 98 35.61 63.62 4.78
C ALA A 98 34.36 63.68 3.89
N VAL A 99 34.45 64.32 2.71
CA VAL A 99 33.36 64.38 1.73
C VAL A 99 32.95 62.99 1.24
N PHE A 100 33.92 62.10 0.99
CA PHE A 100 33.66 60.72 0.61
C PHE A 100 33.00 59.96 1.76
N ALA A 101 33.55 60.08 2.98
CA ALA A 101 33.01 59.38 4.15
C ALA A 101 31.58 59.83 4.49
N HIS A 102 31.25 61.11 4.28
CA HIS A 102 29.88 61.62 4.43
C HIS A 102 28.95 61.02 3.38
N ALA A 103 29.30 61.15 2.09
CA ALA A 103 28.50 60.64 0.99
C ALA A 103 28.30 59.11 1.07
N GLN A 104 29.34 58.37 1.48
CA GLN A 104 29.28 56.93 1.72
C GLN A 104 28.22 56.59 2.79
N LYS A 105 28.26 57.28 3.95
CA LYS A 105 27.31 57.04 5.05
C LYS A 105 25.89 57.41 4.65
N GLU A 106 25.71 58.59 4.07
CA GLU A 106 24.42 59.09 3.61
C GLU A 106 23.81 58.18 2.54
N SER A 107 24.62 57.65 1.62
CA SER A 107 24.16 56.66 0.62
C SER A 107 23.68 55.37 1.27
N VAL A 108 24.35 54.89 2.33
CA VAL A 108 23.90 53.70 3.06
C VAL A 108 22.60 53.99 3.81
N ASP A 109 22.51 55.13 4.49
CA ASP A 109 21.29 55.54 5.21
C ASP A 109 20.09 55.70 4.28
N ALA A 110 20.28 56.40 3.16
CA ALA A 110 19.24 56.61 2.17
C ALA A 110 18.78 55.28 1.56
N PHE A 111 19.72 54.40 1.19
CA PHE A 111 19.37 53.10 0.64
C PHE A 111 18.61 52.23 1.64
N PHE A 112 19.11 52.11 2.87
CA PHE A 112 18.51 51.25 3.88
C PHE A 112 17.14 51.77 4.34
N SER A 113 16.98 53.08 4.52
CA SER A 113 15.69 53.68 4.87
C SER A 113 14.64 53.54 3.75
N GLN A 114 15.06 53.59 2.49
CA GLN A 114 14.15 53.44 1.36
C GLN A 114 13.76 51.97 1.11
N ASN A 115 14.72 51.05 1.22
CA ASN A 115 14.54 49.66 0.79
C ASN A 115 14.29 48.68 1.95
N SER A 116 14.56 49.07 3.20
CA SER A 116 14.50 48.18 4.38
C SER A 116 15.43 46.97 4.33
N TYR A 117 16.36 46.92 3.36
CA TYR A 117 17.43 45.93 3.28
C TYR A 117 18.68 46.53 2.64
N ILE A 118 19.83 45.89 2.82
CA ILE A 118 21.05 46.21 2.08
C ILE A 118 21.98 44.99 1.98
N GLY A 119 22.50 44.72 0.77
CA GLY A 119 23.41 43.61 0.50
C GLY A 119 24.85 43.91 0.93
N TYR A 120 25.56 42.91 1.45
CA TYR A 120 26.95 43.12 1.90
C TYR A 120 27.92 43.42 0.74
N ASP A 121 27.63 42.93 -0.46
CA ASP A 121 28.42 43.22 -1.67
C ASP A 121 28.36 44.73 -2.03
N MET A 122 27.21 45.37 -1.82
CA MET A 122 27.02 46.80 -2.03
C MET A 122 27.90 47.63 -1.08
N LEU A 123 27.98 47.23 0.19
CA LEU A 123 28.86 47.88 1.17
C LEU A 123 30.34 47.69 0.83
N GLN A 124 30.72 46.52 0.32
CA GLN A 124 32.08 46.26 -0.13
C GLN A 124 32.45 47.16 -1.33
N LYS A 125 31.54 47.34 -2.30
CA LYS A 125 31.70 48.28 -3.42
C LYS A 125 31.85 49.73 -2.95
N LEU A 126 31.22 50.07 -1.83
CA LEU A 126 31.37 51.36 -1.18
C LEU A 126 32.68 51.48 -0.38
N ALA A 127 33.58 50.49 -0.37
CA ALA A 127 34.82 50.46 0.42
C ALA A 127 34.62 50.38 1.95
N ILE A 128 33.55 49.69 2.39
CA ILE A 128 33.33 49.32 3.79
C ILE A 128 33.86 47.89 4.01
N PRO A 129 34.96 47.71 4.78
CA PRO A 129 35.66 46.42 4.86
C PRO A 129 34.95 45.38 5.73
N GLN A 130 34.14 45.81 6.71
CA GLN A 130 33.37 44.92 7.60
C GLN A 130 31.87 45.28 7.54
N PRO A 131 31.16 44.87 6.48
CA PRO A 131 29.76 45.24 6.26
C PRO A 131 28.83 44.89 7.43
N LYS A 132 28.90 43.65 7.94
CA LYS A 132 28.04 43.16 9.05
C LYS A 132 28.19 44.02 10.30
N GLN A 133 29.41 44.12 10.82
CA GLN A 133 29.71 44.89 12.03
C GLN A 133 29.38 46.39 11.86
N PHE A 134 29.61 46.95 10.66
CA PHE A 134 29.25 48.33 10.36
C PHE A 134 27.74 48.56 10.46
N LEU A 135 26.93 47.65 9.91
CA LEU A 135 25.47 47.77 9.93
C LEU A 135 24.88 47.47 11.30
N GLU A 136 25.37 46.45 12.02
CA GLU A 136 24.93 46.13 13.39
C GLU A 136 25.20 47.30 14.37
N ALA A 137 26.36 47.95 14.24
CA ALA A 137 26.69 49.13 15.06
C ALA A 137 25.83 50.36 14.69
N ARG A 138 25.36 50.43 13.44
CA ARG A 138 24.60 51.57 12.91
C ARG A 138 23.08 51.42 13.11
N TYR A 139 22.57 50.20 12.98
CA TYR A 139 21.15 49.84 13.09
C TYR A 139 21.02 48.66 14.06
N PRO A 140 20.96 48.92 15.38
CA PRO A 140 20.94 47.87 16.40
C PRO A 140 19.75 46.91 16.30
N ASP A 141 18.62 47.39 15.78
CA ASP A 141 17.40 46.59 15.60
C ASP A 141 17.39 45.78 14.29
N GLY A 142 18.36 46.01 13.41
CA GLY A 142 18.44 45.30 12.14
C GLY A 142 18.93 43.85 12.30
N ILE A 143 18.59 43.02 11.33
CA ILE A 143 18.83 41.58 11.36
C ILE A 143 19.89 41.25 10.31
N ALA A 144 21.03 40.75 10.78
CA ALA A 144 22.12 40.30 9.92
C ALA A 144 21.86 38.87 9.42
N LEU A 145 21.67 38.72 8.11
CA LEU A 145 21.58 37.43 7.43
C LEU A 145 22.92 37.08 6.77
N ASP A 146 22.96 36.11 5.86
CA ASP A 146 24.22 35.65 5.23
C ASP A 146 24.70 36.60 4.14
N ALA A 147 23.84 36.96 3.20
CA ALA A 147 24.19 37.87 2.10
C ALA A 147 23.66 39.30 2.28
N VAL A 148 22.62 39.47 3.10
CA VAL A 148 21.88 40.73 3.26
C VAL A 148 21.67 41.10 4.73
N PHE A 149 21.48 42.38 4.99
CA PHE A 149 21.03 42.91 6.27
C PHE A 149 19.63 43.52 6.08
N VAL A 150 18.68 43.17 6.95
CA VAL A 150 17.26 43.56 6.79
C VAL A 150 16.74 44.30 8.01
N HIS A 151 15.78 45.19 7.80
CA HIS A 151 15.02 45.83 8.86
C HIS A 151 13.91 44.88 9.36
N PRO A 152 13.51 44.92 10.64
CA PRO A 152 12.44 44.06 11.19
C PRO A 152 11.12 44.10 10.43
N SER A 153 10.80 45.23 9.77
CA SER A 153 9.60 45.36 8.93
C SER A 153 9.53 44.32 7.80
N VAL A 154 10.66 43.80 7.32
CA VAL A 154 10.70 42.72 6.31
C VAL A 154 10.21 41.41 6.93
N VAL A 155 10.56 41.14 8.19
CA VAL A 155 10.07 39.97 8.94
C VAL A 155 8.58 40.11 9.23
N ASP A 156 8.13 41.29 9.69
CA ASP A 156 6.72 41.54 10.02
C ASP A 156 5.81 41.39 8.79
N MET A 157 6.27 41.88 7.63
CA MET A 157 5.59 41.71 6.35
C MET A 157 5.43 40.24 5.99
N LEU A 158 6.52 39.46 6.05
CA LEU A 158 6.47 38.04 5.74
C LEU A 158 5.64 37.26 6.77
N ASP A 159 5.76 37.58 8.06
CA ASP A 159 4.99 36.92 9.12
C ASP A 159 3.49 37.14 8.94
N THR A 160 3.08 38.35 8.55
CA THR A 160 1.69 38.67 8.25
C THR A 160 1.17 37.84 7.07
N ALA A 161 1.94 37.77 5.98
CA ALA A 161 1.58 37.00 4.79
C ALA A 161 1.52 35.48 5.08
N VAL A 162 2.47 34.97 5.86
CA VAL A 162 2.49 33.57 6.30
C VAL A 162 1.31 33.26 7.23
N GLY A 163 1.01 34.16 8.17
CA GLY A 163 -0.15 34.05 9.06
C GLY A 163 -1.46 33.93 8.29
N ASP A 164 -1.68 34.83 7.33
CA ASP A 164 -2.88 34.83 6.47
C ASP A 164 -3.00 33.55 5.63
N ALA A 165 -1.91 33.10 5.00
CA ALA A 165 -1.90 31.87 4.22
C ALA A 165 -2.24 30.64 5.07
N ILE A 166 -1.74 30.59 6.31
CA ILE A 166 -2.02 29.47 7.23
C ILE A 166 -3.47 29.50 7.73
N GLU A 167 -3.99 30.67 8.08
CA GLU A 167 -5.36 30.83 8.59
C GLU A 167 -6.41 30.53 7.51
N ASN A 168 -6.15 30.94 6.26
CA ASN A 168 -7.04 30.72 5.13
C ASN A 168 -6.85 29.36 4.44
N GLY A 169 -5.92 28.52 4.91
CA GLY A 169 -5.72 27.18 4.37
C GLY A 169 -5.07 27.14 2.98
N HIS A 170 -4.13 28.05 2.72
CA HIS A 170 -3.36 28.15 1.48
C HIS A 170 -1.89 27.72 1.69
N TRP A 171 -1.08 27.92 0.65
CA TRP A 171 0.39 27.86 0.67
C TRP A 171 0.95 29.20 0.22
N ILE A 172 2.22 29.46 0.55
CA ILE A 172 2.92 30.69 0.14
C ILE A 172 4.40 30.42 -0.10
N ASP A 173 4.96 30.99 -1.17
CA ASP A 173 6.40 31.09 -1.36
C ASP A 173 6.91 32.40 -0.79
N SER A 174 7.76 32.36 0.24
CA SER A 174 8.33 33.55 0.85
C SER A 174 9.14 34.42 -0.12
N LEU A 175 9.73 33.83 -1.17
CA LEU A 175 10.48 34.60 -2.17
C LEU A 175 9.56 35.48 -3.05
N SER A 176 8.26 35.17 -3.12
CA SER A 176 7.27 36.01 -3.81
C SER A 176 6.89 37.27 -3.02
N VAL A 177 7.12 37.26 -1.70
CA VAL A 177 6.83 38.39 -0.79
C VAL A 177 8.08 39.21 -0.50
N LEU A 178 9.22 38.53 -0.36
CA LEU A 178 10.49 39.15 -0.01
C LEU A 178 11.07 39.96 -1.18
N PRO A 179 11.87 41.00 -0.90
CA PRO A 179 12.64 41.68 -1.94
C PRO A 179 13.46 40.70 -2.77
N SER A 180 13.49 40.88 -4.10
CA SER A 180 14.14 39.96 -5.05
C SER A 180 15.65 39.76 -4.84
N TYR A 181 16.29 40.63 -4.05
CA TYR A 181 17.68 40.47 -3.64
C TYR A 181 17.88 39.34 -2.60
N ILE A 182 16.82 38.96 -1.88
CA ILE A 182 16.86 37.92 -0.87
C ILE A 182 16.75 36.55 -1.55
N SER A 183 17.66 35.65 -1.19
CA SER A 183 17.74 34.29 -1.73
C SER A 183 17.15 33.26 -0.76
N GLY A 184 16.94 32.03 -1.21
CA GLY A 184 16.38 30.93 -0.41
C GLY A 184 17.02 30.75 0.97
N PRO A 185 18.35 30.69 1.12
CA PRO A 185 18.99 30.49 2.42
C PRO A 185 18.71 31.64 3.42
N ASP A 186 18.67 32.88 2.93
CA ASP A 186 18.33 34.04 3.76
C ASP A 186 16.81 34.06 4.07
N ALA A 187 15.96 33.67 3.11
CA ALA A 187 14.51 33.52 3.33
C ALA A 187 14.21 32.48 4.41
N THR A 188 14.92 31.34 4.45
CA THR A 188 14.78 30.33 5.52
C THR A 188 15.06 30.92 6.90
N LYS A 189 16.07 31.80 7.01
CA LYS A 189 16.40 32.46 8.28
C LYS A 189 15.31 33.45 8.70
N ILE A 190 14.79 34.23 7.76
CA ILE A 190 13.67 35.16 8.02
C ILE A 190 12.45 34.36 8.51
N LEU A 191 12.07 33.29 7.80
CA LEU A 191 10.98 32.39 8.19
C LEU A 191 11.17 31.82 9.60
N SER A 192 12.40 31.48 9.99
CA SER A 192 12.67 30.93 11.33
C SER A 192 12.36 31.90 12.47
N ILE A 193 12.30 33.20 12.19
CA ILE A 193 12.06 34.28 13.17
C ILE A 193 10.58 34.69 13.18
N CYS A 194 9.80 34.37 12.14
CA CYS A 194 8.37 34.64 12.03
C CYS A 194 7.55 33.99 13.18
N PRO A 195 6.93 34.78 14.10
CA PRO A 195 6.14 34.25 15.22
C PRO A 195 4.93 33.40 14.81
N SER A 196 4.23 33.78 13.73
CA SER A 196 3.05 33.09 13.21
C SER A 196 3.42 31.70 12.71
N LEU A 197 4.54 31.58 11.98
CA LEU A 197 5.06 30.29 11.54
C LEU A 197 5.52 29.42 12.71
N GLN A 198 6.29 29.99 13.65
CA GLN A 198 6.73 29.29 14.87
C GLN A 198 5.55 28.70 15.66
N LYS A 199 4.45 29.45 15.80
CA LYS A 199 3.22 29.00 16.45
C LYS A 199 2.52 27.90 15.65
N ALA A 200 2.46 28.03 14.32
CA ALA A 200 1.82 27.06 13.46
C ALA A 200 2.56 25.71 13.43
N ILE A 201 3.90 25.71 13.35
CA ILE A 201 4.71 24.49 13.39
C ILE A 201 4.54 23.77 14.74
N LYS A 202 4.60 24.50 15.86
CA LYS A 202 4.40 23.93 17.21
C LYS A 202 3.02 23.31 17.42
N SER A 203 2.01 23.83 16.72
CA SER A 203 0.63 23.31 16.78
C SER A 203 0.31 22.34 15.63
N SER A 204 1.31 21.91 14.86
CA SER A 204 1.14 21.02 13.70
C SER A 204 0.08 21.55 12.73
N LYS A 205 0.10 22.85 12.43
CA LYS A 205 -0.82 23.52 11.49
C LYS A 205 -0.17 23.88 10.16
N ALA A 206 1.16 23.86 10.07
CA ALA A 206 1.89 24.18 8.85
C ALA A 206 3.19 23.38 8.75
N VAL A 207 3.67 23.21 7.52
CA VAL A 207 4.92 22.53 7.16
C VAL A 207 5.68 23.42 6.19
N VAL A 208 7.01 23.46 6.31
CA VAL A 208 7.89 24.17 5.38
C VAL A 208 8.51 23.14 4.43
N PHE A 209 8.42 23.38 3.13
CA PHE A 209 9.06 22.57 2.09
C PHE A 209 10.11 23.41 1.36
N GLY A 210 11.29 22.83 1.14
CA GLY A 210 12.43 23.54 0.57
C GLY A 210 12.94 24.64 1.50
N GLU A 211 13.45 25.73 0.91
CA GLU A 211 14.04 26.85 1.65
C GLU A 211 13.04 27.99 1.92
N SER A 212 11.94 28.06 1.16
CA SER A 212 11.08 29.26 1.13
C SER A 212 9.57 29.00 1.16
N CYS A 213 9.10 27.76 0.92
CA CYS A 213 7.66 27.51 0.75
C CYS A 213 7.00 27.01 2.04
N VAL A 214 5.93 27.67 2.46
CA VAL A 214 5.14 27.31 3.64
C VAL A 214 3.77 26.80 3.20
N PHE A 215 3.39 25.63 3.68
CA PHE A 215 2.12 24.98 3.39
C PHE A 215 1.31 24.81 4.66
N SER A 216 0.05 25.24 4.65
CA SER A 216 -0.87 24.91 5.73
C SER A 216 -1.27 23.44 5.68
N ASN A 217 -1.48 22.82 6.84
CA ASN A 217 -1.99 21.44 6.91
C ASN A 217 -3.42 21.32 6.38
N ILE A 218 -4.20 22.41 6.39
CA ILE A 218 -5.52 22.46 5.76
C ILE A 218 -5.37 22.27 4.24
N PHE A 219 -4.43 22.98 3.62
CA PHE A 219 -4.14 22.84 2.19
C PHE A 219 -3.63 21.42 1.84
N ILE A 220 -2.63 20.91 2.59
CA ILE A 220 -2.08 19.56 2.39
C ILE A 220 -3.18 18.50 2.51
N LYS A 221 -4.03 18.61 3.54
CA LYS A 221 -5.18 17.71 3.71
C LYS A 221 -6.17 17.83 2.55
N GLY A 222 -6.44 19.04 2.07
CA GLY A 222 -7.28 19.25 0.90
C GLY A 222 -6.76 18.54 -0.36
N ILE A 223 -5.45 18.55 -0.59
CA ILE A 223 -4.80 17.76 -1.66
C ILE A 223 -4.98 16.27 -1.38
N PHE A 224 -4.63 15.81 -0.19
CA PHE A 224 -4.75 14.40 0.22
C PHE A 224 -6.17 13.87 0.01
N ASP A 225 -7.20 14.57 0.48
CA ASP A 225 -8.61 14.15 0.38
C ASP A 225 -9.07 14.02 -1.10
N ARG A 226 -8.53 14.86 -2.00
CA ARG A 226 -8.81 14.78 -3.45
C ARG A 226 -8.08 13.59 -4.08
N LEU A 227 -6.82 13.35 -3.71
CA LEU A 227 -6.05 12.20 -4.16
C LEU A 227 -6.64 10.88 -3.65
N GLU A 228 -7.11 10.84 -2.41
CA GLU A 228 -7.75 9.66 -1.80
C GLU A 228 -9.03 9.26 -2.55
N LYS A 229 -9.84 10.24 -3.00
CA LYS A 229 -11.03 9.99 -3.82
C LYS A 229 -10.68 9.46 -5.21
N ASP A 230 -9.59 9.94 -5.80
CA ASP A 230 -9.11 9.53 -7.12
C ASP A 230 -8.20 8.29 -7.07
N MET A 231 -7.99 7.69 -5.89
CA MET A 231 -7.00 6.63 -5.67
C MET A 231 -7.22 5.39 -6.57
N ASP A 232 -8.46 5.16 -7.01
CA ASP A 232 -8.79 4.06 -7.93
C ASP A 232 -8.31 4.31 -9.37
N SER A 233 -8.11 5.58 -9.77
CA SER A 233 -7.59 5.95 -11.10
C SER A 233 -6.06 5.92 -11.18
N PHE A 234 -5.36 5.61 -10.08
CA PHE A 234 -3.90 5.55 -10.05
C PHE A 234 -3.35 4.37 -10.85
N GLY A 235 -4.22 3.50 -11.39
CA GLY A 235 -3.81 2.37 -12.22
C GLY A 235 -2.96 1.36 -11.45
N ILE A 236 -3.00 1.42 -10.12
CA ILE A 236 -2.37 0.45 -9.22
C ILE A 236 -3.14 -0.85 -9.43
N ARG A 237 -2.71 -1.61 -10.43
CA ARG A 237 -3.18 -2.98 -10.65
C ARG A 237 -3.08 -3.68 -9.30
N HIS A 238 -4.08 -4.49 -8.96
CA HIS A 238 -4.00 -5.50 -7.90
C HIS A 238 -2.95 -6.58 -8.24
N SER A 239 -1.76 -6.16 -8.67
CA SER A 239 -0.55 -6.94 -8.77
C SER A 239 -0.07 -7.11 -7.34
N VAL A 240 -0.37 -8.27 -6.76
CA VAL A 240 0.64 -9.24 -6.30
C VAL A 240 -0.15 -10.44 -5.77
N GLY A 241 -0.38 -11.42 -6.63
CA GLY A 241 -0.36 -12.81 -6.18
C GLY A 241 1.04 -13.06 -5.59
N GLN A 242 1.09 -13.62 -4.38
CA GLN A 242 2.25 -13.71 -3.47
C GLN A 242 2.37 -12.61 -2.40
N GLY A 243 1.26 -12.31 -1.71
CA GLY A 243 1.32 -11.88 -0.32
C GLY A 243 1.05 -13.07 0.60
N ARG A 244 2.04 -13.50 1.38
CA ARG A 244 1.87 -14.53 2.43
C ARG A 244 0.73 -14.10 3.37
N PRO A 245 -0.27 -14.95 3.68
CA PRO A 245 -1.30 -14.57 4.63
C PRO A 245 -0.65 -14.37 6.01
N VAL A 246 -0.77 -13.16 6.54
CA VAL A 246 -0.48 -12.88 7.95
C VAL A 246 -1.47 -13.69 8.76
N ASN A 247 -0.93 -14.65 9.50
CA ASN A 247 -1.70 -15.53 10.36
C ASN A 247 -2.28 -14.70 11.51
N VAL A 248 -3.56 -14.34 11.42
CA VAL A 248 -4.28 -13.71 12.52
C VAL A 248 -4.65 -14.83 13.49
N ASN A 249 -3.80 -15.03 14.50
CA ASN A 249 -4.16 -15.80 15.68
C ASN A 249 -5.32 -15.09 16.39
N LEU A 250 -6.54 -15.57 16.17
CA LEU A 250 -7.66 -15.29 17.05
C LEU A 250 -7.46 -16.10 18.33
N GLY A 251 -7.26 -15.40 19.44
CA GLY A 251 -7.11 -16.02 20.75
C GLY A 251 -8.36 -16.80 21.15
N SER A 252 -8.17 -18.05 21.53
CA SER A 252 -9.05 -18.76 22.44
C SER A 252 -8.30 -18.98 23.74
N GLU A 253 -8.70 -18.23 24.76
CA GLU A 253 -8.39 -18.56 26.14
C GLU A 253 -9.11 -19.86 26.51
N HIS A 254 -8.38 -20.91 26.83
CA HIS A 254 -8.77 -21.82 27.91
C HIS A 254 -7.51 -22.39 28.58
N LYS A 255 -7.32 -21.94 29.82
CA LYS A 255 -6.41 -22.56 30.81
C LYS A 255 -6.79 -24.02 30.99
N THR A 256 -5.81 -24.92 30.86
CA THR A 256 -5.32 -25.78 31.95
C THR A 256 -4.07 -26.54 31.50
N GLY A 257 -2.96 -26.37 32.22
CA GLY A 257 -1.82 -27.32 32.21
C GLY A 257 -2.23 -28.64 32.88
N SER A 258 -1.43 -29.69 32.96
CA SER A 258 0.01 -29.91 32.74
C SER A 258 0.24 -31.43 32.88
N GLY A 259 1.26 -31.97 32.21
CA GLY A 259 1.87 -33.30 32.52
C GLY A 259 2.01 -34.18 31.27
N GLN A 260 3.05 -34.00 30.46
CA GLN A 260 4.31 -34.79 30.49
C GLN A 260 4.10 -36.32 30.42
N TYR A 261 4.43 -36.98 29.31
CA TYR A 261 5.76 -37.57 29.02
C TYR A 261 5.75 -38.21 27.61
N SER A 262 6.96 -38.40 27.11
CA SER A 262 7.40 -38.86 25.80
C SER A 262 7.32 -40.38 25.58
N ASP A 263 7.31 -40.72 24.29
CA ASP A 263 8.09 -41.78 23.63
C ASP A 263 7.51 -43.20 23.39
N THR A 264 7.70 -43.58 22.12
CA THR A 264 8.02 -44.91 21.54
C THR A 264 7.08 -46.12 21.66
N ARG A 265 6.69 -46.58 20.47
CA ARG A 265 6.71 -47.95 19.90
C ARG A 265 6.59 -49.16 20.85
N ASP A 266 5.67 -50.05 20.46
CA ASP A 266 5.87 -51.46 20.03
C ASP A 266 4.95 -52.52 20.69
N LEU A 267 4.26 -53.24 19.79
CA LEU A 267 3.90 -54.67 19.75
C LEU A 267 3.24 -55.42 20.93
N GLY A 268 2.06 -55.96 20.60
CA GLY A 268 1.58 -57.31 20.97
C GLY A 268 0.94 -57.45 22.36
N ASP A 269 0.04 -58.39 22.64
CA ASP A 269 -0.81 -59.30 21.87
C ASP A 269 -1.83 -59.86 22.87
N ASN A 270 -2.99 -60.21 22.34
CA ASN A 270 -3.97 -61.21 22.77
C ASN A 270 -4.77 -61.21 24.10
N ASP A 271 -6.02 -61.65 23.87
CA ASP A 271 -6.89 -62.51 24.67
C ASP A 271 -8.00 -61.94 25.59
N THR A 272 -9.17 -61.81 24.94
CA THR A 272 -10.44 -62.52 25.19
C THR A 272 -11.25 -62.36 26.49
N SER A 273 -12.54 -62.11 26.23
CA SER A 273 -13.75 -62.57 26.97
C SER A 273 -14.12 -61.79 28.25
N SER A 274 -15.38 -61.62 28.64
CA SER A 274 -16.72 -61.65 28.03
C SER A 274 -17.70 -61.23 29.16
N THR A 275 -18.89 -60.77 28.78
CA THR A 275 -20.17 -60.79 29.55
C THR A 275 -20.47 -59.83 30.71
N GLY A 276 -21.73 -59.34 30.71
CA GLY A 276 -22.52 -58.89 31.88
C GLY A 276 -22.79 -57.38 31.97
N VAL A 277 -23.88 -56.79 31.47
CA VAL A 277 -25.31 -56.80 31.88
C VAL A 277 -25.64 -55.97 33.15
N SER A 278 -26.71 -55.16 33.02
CA SER A 278 -27.56 -54.50 34.05
C SER A 278 -27.06 -53.17 34.65
N SER A 279 -27.76 -52.05 34.37
CA SER A 279 -28.92 -51.47 35.09
C SER A 279 -28.52 -50.80 36.41
N ASP A 280 -28.87 -49.53 36.65
CA ASP A 280 -30.16 -49.12 37.25
C ASP A 280 -30.17 -47.61 37.57
N ARG A 281 -31.38 -47.05 37.49
CA ARG A 281 -31.95 -45.87 38.16
C ARG A 281 -31.04 -44.78 38.78
N GLY A 282 -31.21 -43.56 38.25
CA GLY A 282 -32.31 -42.68 38.70
C GLY A 282 -32.05 -41.64 39.81
N SER A 283 -32.62 -40.45 39.55
CA SER A 283 -33.30 -39.56 40.50
C SER A 283 -32.47 -38.65 41.43
N LYS A 284 -32.54 -37.32 41.22
CA LYS A 284 -33.48 -36.45 41.96
C LYS A 284 -33.29 -34.96 41.62
N LYS A 285 -34.44 -34.35 41.31
CA LYS A 285 -34.73 -32.91 41.32
C LYS A 285 -34.34 -32.26 42.66
N LYS A 286 -33.94 -30.99 42.63
CA LYS A 286 -34.37 -30.03 43.65
C LYS A 286 -34.61 -28.63 43.06
N ARG A 287 -35.85 -28.18 43.27
CA ARG A 287 -36.44 -26.86 42.98
C ARG A 287 -35.91 -25.80 43.97
N GLY A 288 -36.10 -24.53 43.58
CA GLY A 288 -36.34 -23.38 44.47
C GLY A 288 -35.49 -22.18 44.09
N LYS A 289 -35.95 -21.13 43.39
CA LYS A 289 -37.13 -20.23 43.45
C LYS A 289 -36.80 -18.89 44.14
N GLY A 290 -36.98 -17.81 43.36
CA GLY A 290 -37.43 -16.47 43.78
C GLY A 290 -36.37 -15.52 44.34
N THR A 291 -36.46 -14.19 44.24
CA THR A 291 -37.41 -13.24 43.61
C THR A 291 -36.94 -11.83 44.00
N GLY A 292 -37.20 -10.81 43.16
CA GLY A 292 -37.38 -9.39 43.55
C GLY A 292 -36.12 -8.50 43.41
N SER A 293 -36.04 -7.47 42.54
CA SER A 293 -36.82 -6.20 42.47
C SER A 293 -36.43 -5.26 43.64
N THR A 294 -36.13 -3.96 43.56
CA THR A 294 -36.25 -2.88 42.54
C THR A 294 -35.68 -1.57 43.15
N LYS A 295 -35.36 -0.59 42.27
CA LYS A 295 -35.44 0.88 42.43
C LYS A 295 -34.54 1.62 43.45
N GLY A 296 -33.66 2.48 42.91
CA GLY A 296 -33.95 3.89 42.64
C GLY A 296 -33.60 4.92 43.72
N GLY A 297 -32.94 6.02 43.32
CA GLY A 297 -32.87 7.25 44.13
C GLY A 297 -31.70 8.17 43.79
N SER A 298 -32.01 9.32 43.20
CA SER A 298 -31.16 10.48 42.86
C SER A 298 -30.83 11.33 44.10
N LEU A 299 -29.66 12.00 44.13
CA LEU A 299 -29.51 13.47 44.25
C LEU A 299 -28.05 13.90 44.48
N GLU A 300 -27.78 15.10 43.98
CA GLU A 300 -26.51 15.81 43.79
C GLU A 300 -25.82 16.28 45.08
N LYS A 301 -24.50 16.54 44.98
CA LYS A 301 -23.82 17.71 45.57
C LYS A 301 -22.37 17.83 45.05
N ASP A 302 -22.07 19.01 44.52
CA ASP A 302 -20.73 19.59 44.34
C ASP A 302 -19.96 19.67 45.67
N ASP A 303 -18.66 19.42 45.64
CA ASP A 303 -17.64 20.31 46.24
C ASP A 303 -16.23 19.91 45.73
N ASP A 304 -15.54 20.88 45.12
CA ASP A 304 -14.11 20.83 44.82
C ASP A 304 -13.31 21.07 46.11
N ASN A 305 -12.27 20.28 46.40
CA ASN A 305 -10.92 20.82 46.65
C ASN A 305 -9.85 19.72 46.79
N GLU A 306 -8.65 20.12 46.37
CA GLU A 306 -7.32 19.51 46.41
C GLU A 306 -6.98 18.54 47.55
N GLU A 307 -6.24 17.47 47.21
CA GLU A 307 -5.09 17.09 48.03
C GLU A 307 -3.97 16.43 47.22
N SER A 308 -2.78 16.91 47.49
CA SER A 308 -1.48 16.57 46.93
C SER A 308 -0.77 15.41 47.67
N VAL A 309 0.16 14.75 46.95
CA VAL A 309 1.31 13.90 47.41
C VAL A 309 0.91 12.53 48.04
N PRO A 310 1.74 11.44 48.06
CA PRO A 310 3.19 11.39 47.84
C PRO A 310 3.84 10.17 47.14
N VAL A 311 5.12 10.39 46.88
CA VAL A 311 6.19 9.47 46.48
C VAL A 311 6.55 8.43 47.57
N LYS A 312 6.79 7.18 47.16
CA LYS A 312 7.75 6.20 47.74
C LYS A 312 8.21 5.31 46.57
N GLY A 313 9.48 5.10 46.21
CA GLY A 313 10.74 5.26 46.93
C GLY A 313 11.26 3.90 47.40
N LYS A 314 12.21 3.29 46.65
CA LYS A 314 13.44 2.55 47.11
C LYS A 314 13.99 1.65 45.99
N LYS A 315 15.23 1.90 45.53
CA LYS A 315 16.53 1.29 45.98
C LYS A 315 16.64 -0.18 45.51
N SER A 316 17.73 -0.69 44.93
CA SER A 316 19.12 -0.24 44.93
C SER A 316 19.95 -1.21 44.06
N HIS A 317 21.08 -0.70 43.52
CA HIS A 317 22.37 -1.41 43.36
C HIS A 317 22.47 -2.56 42.32
N ARG A 318 23.58 -2.79 41.59
CA ARG A 318 24.91 -2.13 41.45
C ARG A 318 25.68 -2.93 40.36
N LYS A 319 26.49 -2.23 39.53
CA LYS A 319 27.80 -2.65 38.97
C LYS A 319 27.84 -3.87 38.03
N ASN A 320 28.64 -3.92 36.96
CA ASN A 320 30.02 -3.47 36.87
C ASN A 320 30.43 -3.13 35.41
N LYS A 321 31.41 -2.23 35.28
CA LYS A 321 32.15 -1.88 34.06
C LYS A 321 33.63 -1.88 34.44
N ASP A 322 34.46 -2.57 33.66
CA ASP A 322 35.92 -2.40 33.49
C ASP A 322 36.26 -3.17 32.19
N ALA A 323 36.77 -2.58 31.10
CA ALA A 323 38.05 -1.92 30.83
C ALA A 323 39.22 -2.92 30.62
N GLY A 324 39.85 -2.89 29.42
CA GLY A 324 41.24 -3.34 29.24
C GLY A 324 41.61 -4.13 27.97
N ALA A 325 41.97 -3.40 26.90
CA ALA A 325 43.15 -3.55 26.03
C ALA A 325 43.57 -4.85 25.28
N SER A 326 43.96 -4.61 24.01
CA SER A 326 45.09 -5.20 23.24
C SER A 326 44.81 -6.24 22.16
N GLY A 327 44.93 -5.80 20.90
CA GLY A 327 46.05 -6.20 20.03
C GLY A 327 46.02 -7.55 19.30
N ASP A 328 45.80 -7.44 17.98
CA ASP A 328 46.50 -8.13 16.88
C ASP A 328 45.83 -9.28 16.11
N VAL A 329 46.26 -9.35 14.84
CA VAL A 329 45.55 -9.66 13.60
C VAL A 329 45.72 -11.13 13.15
N LYS A 330 44.64 -11.78 12.69
CA LYS A 330 44.54 -12.40 11.34
C LYS A 330 43.21 -13.15 11.06
N HIS A 331 42.49 -12.63 10.07
CA HIS A 331 41.83 -13.30 8.94
C HIS A 331 41.00 -14.58 9.16
N GLY A 332 39.70 -14.46 8.88
CA GLY A 332 38.92 -15.56 8.31
C GLY A 332 37.40 -15.44 8.55
N GLY A 333 36.62 -15.26 7.48
CA GLY A 333 35.20 -15.64 7.48
C GLY A 333 34.20 -14.50 7.26
N LYS A 334 33.79 -14.35 6.00
CA LYS A 334 32.58 -13.64 5.57
C LYS A 334 31.36 -14.03 6.42
N LYS A 335 30.68 -13.05 7.00
CA LYS A 335 29.21 -13.04 7.10
C LYS A 335 28.72 -11.69 6.65
N ALA A 336 28.45 -11.61 5.34
CA ALA A 336 27.54 -10.62 4.82
C ALA A 336 26.21 -10.81 5.56
N SER A 337 25.81 -9.79 6.30
CA SER A 337 24.42 -9.62 6.71
C SER A 337 23.65 -9.32 5.44
N GLU A 338 23.15 -10.36 4.77
CA GLU A 338 22.06 -10.24 3.81
C GLU A 338 20.83 -9.70 4.56
N LYS A 339 20.73 -8.37 4.66
CA LYS A 339 19.43 -7.74 4.57
C LYS A 339 18.97 -8.00 3.14
N MET A 340 18.14 -9.03 2.96
CA MET A 340 17.27 -9.09 1.79
C MET A 340 16.60 -7.71 1.70
N LYS A 341 16.93 -6.97 0.64
CA LYS A 341 16.09 -5.89 0.16
C LYS A 341 14.69 -6.50 0.00
N GLU A 342 13.80 -6.20 0.92
CA GLU A 342 12.40 -6.03 0.56
C GLU A 342 12.40 -4.87 -0.44
N GLU A 343 12.53 -5.22 -1.71
CA GLU A 343 12.15 -4.34 -2.80
C GLU A 343 10.63 -4.31 -2.77
N SER A 344 10.08 -3.58 -1.79
CA SER A 344 8.69 -3.18 -1.79
C SER A 344 8.51 -2.38 -3.07
N THR A 345 7.86 -2.97 -4.06
CA THR A 345 7.32 -2.22 -5.20
C THR A 345 6.58 -1.03 -4.62
N ASN A 346 7.15 0.15 -4.77
CA ASN A 346 6.67 1.34 -4.13
C ASN A 346 5.29 1.66 -4.72
N ILE A 347 4.23 1.37 -3.96
CA ILE A 347 2.83 1.35 -4.44
C ILE A 347 2.45 2.70 -5.07
N PHE A 348 3.07 3.78 -4.60
CA PHE A 348 2.89 5.14 -5.11
C PHE A 348 4.26 5.77 -5.43
N PRO A 349 4.88 5.62 -6.60
CA PRO A 349 6.15 6.30 -6.93
C PRO A 349 6.05 7.83 -6.75
N ASP A 350 7.15 8.51 -6.41
CA ASP A 350 7.11 9.96 -6.14
C ASP A 350 6.67 10.72 -7.38
N GLU A 351 7.11 10.29 -8.57
CA GLU A 351 6.75 10.88 -9.85
C GLU A 351 5.24 10.77 -10.14
N LEU A 352 4.61 9.68 -9.72
CA LEU A 352 3.16 9.50 -9.87
C LEU A 352 2.41 10.45 -8.94
N ILE A 353 2.85 10.56 -7.68
CA ILE A 353 2.25 11.47 -6.71
C ILE A 353 2.39 12.91 -7.21
N GLU A 354 3.55 13.31 -7.72
CA GLU A 354 3.79 14.64 -8.30
C GLU A 354 2.82 14.94 -9.45
N GLN A 355 2.69 14.03 -10.42
CA GLN A 355 1.76 14.17 -11.54
C GLN A 355 0.31 14.35 -11.05
N LYS A 356 -0.10 13.56 -10.05
CA LYS A 356 -1.45 13.63 -9.50
C LYS A 356 -1.68 14.87 -8.64
N VAL A 357 -0.67 15.33 -7.90
CA VAL A 357 -0.73 16.60 -7.15
C VAL A 357 -0.93 17.76 -8.11
N LEU A 358 -0.16 17.84 -9.20
CA LEU A 358 -0.30 18.90 -10.20
C LEU A 358 -1.66 18.89 -10.90
N ALA A 359 -2.25 17.71 -11.12
CA ALA A 359 -3.61 17.61 -11.66
C ALA A 359 -4.68 18.16 -10.70
N VAL A 360 -4.39 18.17 -9.40
CA VAL A 360 -5.34 18.50 -8.31
C VAL A 360 -5.09 19.89 -7.71
N ALA A 361 -3.90 20.46 -7.95
CA ALA A 361 -3.44 21.77 -7.53
C ALA A 361 -2.47 22.33 -8.61
N PRO A 362 -3.00 22.78 -9.77
CA PRO A 362 -2.18 23.28 -10.88
C PRO A 362 -1.38 24.53 -10.52
N GLU A 363 -1.80 25.30 -9.50
CA GLU A 363 -1.05 26.44 -8.98
C GLU A 363 0.35 26.08 -8.45
N LEU A 364 0.63 24.79 -8.21
CA LEU A 364 1.96 24.32 -7.80
C LEU A 364 2.90 24.03 -8.98
N GLU A 365 2.47 24.23 -10.23
CA GLU A 365 3.30 24.01 -11.42
C GLU A 365 4.55 24.90 -11.41
N GLU A 366 4.46 26.11 -10.87
CA GLU A 366 5.63 27.02 -10.72
C GLU A 366 6.72 26.45 -9.78
N LEU A 367 6.36 25.50 -8.91
CA LEU A 367 7.29 24.79 -8.03
C LEU A 367 7.86 23.51 -8.68
N GLY A 368 7.30 23.09 -9.82
CA GLY A 368 7.70 21.91 -10.58
C GLY A 368 8.61 22.30 -11.74
N GLY A 369 9.82 21.74 -11.80
CA GLY A 369 10.74 22.00 -12.92
C GLY A 369 12.23 22.02 -12.55
N SER A 370 12.57 21.99 -11.27
CA SER A 370 13.94 21.76 -10.83
C SER A 370 14.20 20.26 -10.62
N ASP A 371 15.27 19.74 -11.22
CA ASP A 371 15.76 18.38 -10.97
C ASP A 371 16.29 18.17 -9.54
N ASP A 372 16.32 19.23 -8.72
CA ASP A 372 16.77 19.19 -7.34
C ASP A 372 15.90 18.23 -6.50
N SER A 373 16.55 17.42 -5.66
CA SER A 373 15.87 16.54 -4.71
C SER A 373 15.19 17.32 -3.57
N ASN A 374 15.63 18.57 -3.34
CA ASN A 374 15.05 19.47 -2.34
C ASN A 374 13.92 20.37 -2.91
N ALA A 375 13.46 20.10 -4.13
CA ALA A 375 12.35 20.84 -4.72
C ALA A 375 11.08 20.73 -3.85
N PRO A 376 10.36 21.84 -3.59
CA PRO A 376 9.18 21.83 -2.72
C PRO A 376 8.11 20.81 -3.11
N LEU A 377 7.89 20.60 -4.41
CA LEU A 377 6.92 19.64 -4.92
C LEU A 377 7.31 18.19 -4.58
N LYS A 378 8.60 17.83 -4.70
CA LYS A 378 9.10 16.49 -4.35
C LYS A 378 8.98 16.21 -2.85
N LEU A 379 9.26 17.22 -2.02
CA LEU A 379 9.13 17.13 -0.57
C LEU A 379 7.66 17.00 -0.13
N LEU A 380 6.74 17.71 -0.81
CA LEU A 380 5.30 17.55 -0.60
C LEU A 380 4.83 16.13 -0.97
N SER A 381 5.26 15.60 -2.11
CA SER A 381 4.95 14.22 -2.52
C SER A 381 5.46 13.18 -1.52
N SER A 382 6.70 13.37 -1.05
CA SER A 382 7.31 12.54 0.01
C SER A 382 6.52 12.60 1.32
N HIS A 383 5.95 13.76 1.64
CA HIS A 383 5.10 13.95 2.82
C HIS A 383 3.71 13.30 2.67
N LEU A 384 3.11 13.34 1.48
CA LEU A 384 1.79 12.75 1.19
C LEU A 384 1.83 11.22 1.08
N ARG A 385 2.93 10.67 0.59
CA ARG A 385 3.18 9.23 0.42
C ARG A 385 2.73 8.36 1.61
N PRO A 386 3.21 8.57 2.85
CA PRO A 386 2.81 7.72 3.98
C PRO A 386 1.31 7.82 4.28
N MET A 387 0.68 8.98 4.06
CA MET A 387 -0.76 9.17 4.25
C MET A 387 -1.56 8.36 3.21
N LEU A 388 -1.14 8.39 1.95
CA LEU A 388 -1.77 7.64 0.86
C LEU A 388 -1.61 6.13 1.06
N VAL A 389 -0.43 5.68 1.47
CA VAL A 389 -0.18 4.26 1.77
C VAL A 389 -1.07 3.77 2.93
N ASP A 390 -1.19 4.54 4.01
CA ASP A 390 -2.04 4.20 5.15
C ASP A 390 -3.52 4.12 4.76
N SER A 391 -4.03 5.11 4.01
CA SER A 391 -5.41 5.10 3.50
C SER A 391 -5.67 3.92 2.58
N TRP A 392 -4.79 3.68 1.60
CA TRP A 392 -4.91 2.55 0.69
C TRP A 392 -4.92 1.21 1.44
N THR A 393 -4.04 1.06 2.42
CA THR A 393 -3.96 -0.15 3.25
C THR A 393 -5.23 -0.34 4.08
N LYS A 394 -5.79 0.74 4.64
CA LYS A 394 -7.08 0.71 5.35
C LYS A 394 -8.23 0.31 4.43
N LYS A 395 -8.36 0.95 3.26
CA LYS A 395 -9.40 0.62 2.26
C LYS A 395 -9.30 -0.83 1.79
N ARG A 396 -8.07 -1.32 1.59
CA ARG A 396 -7.84 -2.72 1.22
C ARG A 396 -8.23 -3.68 2.34
N ASN A 397 -7.87 -3.38 3.58
CA ASN A 397 -8.17 -4.25 4.72
C ASN A 397 -9.68 -4.30 5.03
N THR A 398 -10.40 -3.19 4.89
CA THR A 398 -11.86 -3.17 5.06
C THR A 398 -12.55 -4.00 3.96
N MET A 399 -12.10 -3.87 2.71
CA MET A 399 -12.60 -4.68 1.61
C MET A 399 -12.32 -6.18 1.82
N LEU A 400 -11.09 -6.54 2.21
CA LEU A 400 -10.73 -7.93 2.50
C LEU A 400 -11.54 -8.52 3.65
N SER A 401 -11.81 -7.73 4.70
CA SER A 401 -12.66 -8.15 5.82
C SER A 401 -14.10 -8.38 5.38
N GLY A 402 -14.67 -7.51 4.55
CA GLY A 402 -16.01 -7.70 3.98
C GLY A 402 -16.07 -8.95 3.09
N ASN A 403 -15.04 -9.16 2.27
CA ASN A 403 -14.92 -10.32 1.39
C ASN A 403 -14.74 -11.62 2.18
N ALA A 404 -14.07 -11.62 3.34
CA ALA A 404 -13.86 -12.83 4.14
C ALA A 404 -15.19 -13.49 4.57
N GLU A 405 -16.18 -12.69 4.96
CA GLU A 405 -17.51 -13.18 5.31
C GLU A 405 -18.27 -13.70 4.08
N ARG A 406 -18.18 -13.02 2.93
CA ARG A 406 -18.76 -13.50 1.67
C ARG A 406 -18.14 -14.84 1.23
N ARG A 407 -16.82 -14.96 1.31
CA ARG A 407 -16.06 -16.19 1.00
C ARG A 407 -16.48 -17.35 1.89
N ARG A 408 -16.65 -17.11 3.19
CA ARG A 408 -17.15 -18.14 4.11
C ARG A 408 -18.54 -18.64 3.69
N ARG A 409 -19.48 -17.73 3.42
CA ARG A 409 -20.84 -18.10 2.98
C ARG A 409 -20.84 -18.86 1.66
N LEU A 410 -19.98 -18.44 0.72
CA LEU A 410 -19.79 -19.08 -0.58
C LEU A 410 -19.33 -20.55 -0.42
N LEU A 411 -18.29 -20.77 0.39
CA LEU A 411 -17.78 -22.13 0.66
C LEU A 411 -18.74 -22.97 1.49
N ASP A 412 -19.45 -22.38 2.46
CA ASP A 412 -20.48 -23.09 3.24
C ASP A 412 -21.66 -23.55 2.35
N ASN A 413 -22.04 -22.75 1.35
CA ASN A 413 -23.08 -23.13 0.39
C ASN A 413 -22.58 -24.29 -0.51
N LEU A 414 -21.36 -24.19 -1.02
CA LEU A 414 -20.75 -25.28 -1.78
C LEU A 414 -20.65 -26.56 -0.96
N GLN A 415 -20.23 -26.49 0.31
CA GLN A 415 -20.15 -27.67 1.18
C GLN A 415 -21.49 -28.40 1.29
N LYS A 416 -22.60 -27.68 1.47
CA LYS A 416 -23.94 -28.29 1.56
C LYS A 416 -24.33 -29.01 0.27
N GLN A 417 -24.07 -28.39 -0.88
CA GLN A 417 -24.42 -28.96 -2.18
C GLN A 417 -23.54 -30.18 -2.51
N ILE A 418 -22.25 -30.10 -2.20
CA ILE A 418 -21.30 -31.20 -2.39
C ILE A 418 -21.60 -32.37 -1.45
N ASP A 419 -21.96 -32.11 -0.19
CA ASP A 419 -22.32 -33.15 0.77
C ASP A 419 -23.48 -34.02 0.28
N GLU A 420 -24.51 -33.42 -0.33
CA GLU A 420 -25.64 -34.15 -0.90
C GLU A 420 -25.21 -34.91 -2.16
N ALA A 421 -24.58 -34.22 -3.11
CA ALA A 421 -24.21 -34.81 -4.40
C ALA A 421 -23.16 -35.93 -4.27
N VAL A 422 -22.21 -35.83 -3.34
CA VAL A 422 -21.20 -36.87 -3.06
C VAL A 422 -21.83 -38.10 -2.42
N LEU A 423 -22.83 -37.94 -1.56
CA LEU A 423 -23.53 -39.09 -0.96
C LEU A 423 -24.35 -39.86 -2.01
N ASP A 424 -25.10 -39.15 -2.86
CA ASP A 424 -25.83 -39.76 -3.98
C ASP A 424 -24.87 -40.48 -4.94
N MET A 425 -23.76 -39.83 -5.26
CA MET A 425 -22.70 -40.38 -6.08
C MET A 425 -22.15 -41.71 -5.53
N GLN A 426 -21.78 -41.74 -4.24
CA GLN A 426 -21.28 -42.94 -3.59
C GLN A 426 -22.33 -44.04 -3.50
N LEU A 427 -23.62 -43.68 -3.44
CA LEU A 427 -24.71 -44.64 -3.47
C LEU A 427 -24.80 -45.37 -4.82
N TYR A 428 -24.68 -44.63 -5.93
CA TYR A 428 -24.70 -45.20 -7.28
C TYR A 428 -23.40 -45.93 -7.64
N GLU A 429 -22.26 -45.50 -7.09
CA GLU A 429 -20.96 -46.18 -7.26
C GLU A 429 -21.05 -47.66 -6.86
N LYS A 430 -21.81 -47.99 -5.79
CA LYS A 430 -22.00 -49.39 -5.36
C LYS A 430 -22.61 -50.28 -6.42
N ALA A 431 -23.43 -49.77 -7.34
CA ALA A 431 -23.98 -50.59 -8.40
C ALA A 431 -22.92 -51.04 -9.41
N LEU A 432 -21.80 -50.33 -9.53
CA LEU A 432 -20.74 -50.66 -10.47
C LEU A 432 -20.05 -51.99 -10.14
N ASP A 433 -19.91 -52.35 -8.86
CA ASP A 433 -19.31 -53.62 -8.44
C ASP A 433 -20.04 -54.85 -9.04
N VAL A 434 -21.34 -54.71 -9.36
CA VAL A 434 -22.15 -55.81 -9.91
C VAL A 434 -21.80 -56.10 -11.37
N PHE A 435 -21.18 -55.14 -12.08
CA PHE A 435 -20.85 -55.26 -13.50
C PHE A 435 -19.35 -55.47 -13.75
N GLU A 436 -18.53 -55.73 -12.72
CA GLU A 436 -17.07 -55.91 -12.88
C GLU A 436 -16.70 -57.00 -13.88
N ASP A 437 -17.48 -58.09 -13.93
CA ASP A 437 -17.28 -59.21 -14.83
C ASP A 437 -17.73 -58.93 -16.29
N ASP A 438 -18.41 -57.81 -16.55
CA ASP A 438 -18.76 -57.34 -17.90
C ASP A 438 -18.09 -55.97 -18.19
N PRO A 439 -16.86 -55.99 -18.74
CA PRO A 439 -16.10 -54.77 -19.04
C PRO A 439 -16.85 -53.81 -19.98
N SER A 440 -17.72 -54.32 -20.84
CA SER A 440 -18.44 -53.52 -21.83
C SER A 440 -19.52 -52.66 -21.17
N THR A 441 -20.36 -53.27 -20.33
CA THR A 441 -21.41 -52.57 -19.58
C THR A 441 -20.82 -51.72 -18.46
N SER A 442 -19.82 -52.25 -17.74
CA SER A 442 -19.11 -51.51 -16.69
C SER A 442 -18.56 -50.18 -17.21
N GLY A 443 -17.84 -50.18 -18.34
CA GLY A 443 -17.31 -48.96 -18.94
C GLY A 443 -18.38 -47.94 -19.34
N ILE A 444 -19.56 -48.40 -19.79
CA ILE A 444 -20.70 -47.52 -20.11
C ILE A 444 -21.27 -46.87 -18.86
N LEU A 445 -21.43 -47.64 -17.77
CA LEU A 445 -21.97 -47.14 -16.49
C LEU A 445 -21.01 -46.16 -15.81
N HIS A 446 -19.71 -46.47 -15.74
CA HIS A 446 -18.69 -45.54 -15.23
C HIS A 446 -18.74 -44.20 -15.99
N LYS A 447 -18.75 -44.24 -17.33
CA LYS A 447 -18.82 -43.03 -18.16
C LYS A 447 -20.13 -42.27 -17.99
N HIS A 448 -21.23 -42.98 -17.76
CA HIS A 448 -22.52 -42.34 -17.51
C HIS A 448 -22.50 -41.56 -16.20
N LEU A 449 -22.04 -42.16 -15.09
CA LEU A 449 -21.96 -41.50 -13.79
C LEU A 449 -21.02 -40.29 -13.80
N LEU A 450 -19.87 -40.39 -14.49
CA LEU A 450 -18.98 -39.23 -14.69
C LEU A 450 -19.72 -38.07 -15.38
N LYS A 451 -20.55 -38.36 -16.39
CA LYS A 451 -21.29 -37.33 -17.11
C LYS A 451 -22.52 -36.80 -16.37
N SER A 452 -23.28 -37.67 -15.71
CA SER A 452 -24.54 -37.30 -15.04
C SER A 452 -24.31 -36.65 -13.68
N MET A 453 -23.32 -37.14 -12.92
CA MET A 453 -23.03 -36.68 -11.55
C MET A 453 -21.70 -35.94 -11.46
N GLY A 454 -20.66 -36.44 -12.13
CA GLY A 454 -19.32 -35.84 -12.07
C GLY A 454 -19.26 -34.43 -12.68
N THR A 455 -19.76 -34.25 -13.90
CA THR A 455 -19.68 -32.96 -14.61
C THR A 455 -20.33 -31.80 -13.85
N PRO A 456 -21.57 -31.91 -13.32
CA PRO A 456 -22.18 -30.83 -12.55
C PRO A 456 -21.39 -30.47 -11.28
N ILE A 457 -20.84 -31.47 -10.59
CA ILE A 457 -20.00 -31.24 -9.41
C ILE A 457 -18.73 -30.48 -9.77
N VAL A 458 -18.01 -30.91 -10.81
CA VAL A 458 -16.78 -30.24 -11.26
C VAL A 458 -17.05 -28.78 -11.62
N ASP A 459 -18.11 -28.53 -12.39
CA ASP A 459 -18.45 -27.17 -12.82
C ASP A 459 -18.75 -26.27 -11.61
N LYS A 460 -19.55 -26.76 -10.65
CA LYS A 460 -19.88 -26.01 -9.44
C LYS A 460 -18.64 -25.73 -8.58
N VAL A 461 -17.76 -26.72 -8.41
CA VAL A 461 -16.50 -26.57 -7.66
C VAL A 461 -15.60 -25.52 -8.32
N LEU A 462 -15.35 -25.63 -9.63
CA LEU A 462 -14.43 -24.71 -10.33
C LEU A 462 -14.95 -23.27 -10.33
N ILE A 463 -16.24 -23.06 -10.64
CA ILE A 463 -16.86 -21.72 -10.63
C ILE A 463 -16.76 -21.12 -9.24
N THR A 464 -17.04 -21.90 -8.20
CA THR A 464 -17.01 -21.42 -6.82
C THR A 464 -15.59 -21.08 -6.36
N LEU A 465 -14.60 -21.92 -6.67
CA LEU A 465 -13.21 -21.66 -6.30
C LEU A 465 -12.63 -20.46 -7.04
N ASP A 466 -13.04 -20.21 -8.29
CA ASP A 466 -12.69 -18.99 -9.02
C ASP A 466 -13.28 -17.75 -8.34
N LYS A 467 -14.57 -17.79 -7.96
CA LYS A 467 -15.21 -16.72 -7.19
C LYS A 467 -14.48 -16.48 -5.85
N ASP A 468 -14.10 -17.53 -5.12
CA ASP A 468 -13.34 -17.42 -3.87
C ASP A 468 -11.96 -16.76 -4.11
N SER A 469 -11.24 -17.19 -5.15
CA SER A 469 -9.94 -16.63 -5.54
C SER A 469 -10.05 -15.14 -5.86
N LYS A 470 -11.08 -14.74 -6.62
CA LYS A 470 -11.34 -13.33 -6.96
C LYS A 470 -11.63 -12.48 -5.72
N LEU A 471 -12.49 -12.96 -4.84
CA LEU A 471 -12.80 -12.28 -3.58
C LEU A 471 -11.57 -12.18 -2.66
N LYS A 472 -10.71 -13.21 -2.63
CA LYS A 472 -9.46 -13.22 -1.86
C LYS A 472 -8.47 -12.16 -2.35
N ASN A 473 -8.51 -11.85 -3.64
CA ASN A 473 -7.65 -10.84 -4.27
C ASN A 473 -8.24 -9.42 -4.24
N GLY A 474 -9.40 -9.24 -3.59
CA GLY A 474 -10.05 -7.92 -3.51
C GLY A 474 -10.72 -7.49 -4.81
N MET A 475 -11.11 -8.44 -5.67
CA MET A 475 -11.98 -8.14 -6.81
C MET A 475 -13.45 -8.25 -6.39
N GLU A 476 -14.27 -7.34 -6.92
CA GLU A 476 -15.73 -7.48 -6.82
C GLU A 476 -16.18 -8.60 -7.75
N VAL A 477 -16.99 -9.50 -7.21
CA VAL A 477 -17.62 -10.59 -7.95
C VAL A 477 -19.11 -10.30 -7.94
N GLU A 478 -19.72 -10.22 -9.12
CA GLU A 478 -21.17 -10.13 -9.23
C GLU A 478 -21.79 -11.41 -8.68
N ASP A 479 -22.76 -11.25 -7.78
CA ASP A 479 -23.61 -12.33 -7.28
C ASP A 479 -24.64 -12.69 -8.36
N SER A 480 -24.20 -13.04 -9.56
CA SER A 480 -25.09 -13.52 -10.61
C SER A 480 -25.56 -14.92 -10.22
N GLU A 481 -26.87 -15.05 -9.99
CA GLU A 481 -27.63 -16.28 -9.72
C GLU A 481 -27.74 -17.18 -10.97
N GLU A 482 -26.66 -17.31 -11.75
CA GLU A 482 -26.63 -18.24 -12.87
C GLU A 482 -26.38 -19.65 -12.33
N ASP A 483 -27.43 -20.27 -11.83
CA ASP A 483 -27.33 -21.53 -11.10
C ASP A 483 -26.98 -22.75 -11.97
N HIS A 484 -26.93 -22.62 -13.30
CA HIS A 484 -26.70 -23.75 -14.21
C HIS A 484 -25.93 -23.39 -15.50
N VAL A 485 -24.70 -22.89 -15.39
CA VAL A 485 -23.79 -22.85 -16.54
C VAL A 485 -23.04 -24.18 -16.63
N GLN A 486 -23.37 -25.02 -17.61
CA GLN A 486 -22.52 -26.14 -17.99
C GLN A 486 -21.28 -25.60 -18.69
N LEU A 487 -20.11 -25.84 -18.13
CA LEU A 487 -18.86 -25.36 -18.69
C LEU A 487 -18.44 -26.21 -19.90
N SER A 488 -17.81 -25.58 -20.89
CA SER A 488 -17.07 -26.35 -21.91
C SER A 488 -15.78 -26.93 -21.30
N THR A 489 -15.20 -27.95 -21.94
CA THR A 489 -13.88 -28.48 -21.51
C THR A 489 -12.79 -27.41 -21.52
N ALA A 490 -12.86 -26.45 -22.47
CA ALA A 490 -11.92 -25.34 -22.54
C ALA A 490 -12.08 -24.40 -21.34
N ASP A 491 -13.31 -24.09 -20.95
CA ASP A 491 -13.61 -23.20 -19.81
C ASP A 491 -13.22 -23.83 -18.47
N ARG A 492 -13.42 -25.16 -18.30
CA ARG A 492 -12.91 -25.86 -17.12
C ARG A 492 -11.39 -25.73 -17.02
N SER A 493 -10.70 -25.89 -18.15
CA SER A 493 -9.24 -25.86 -18.22
C SER A 493 -8.68 -24.46 -17.98
N SER A 494 -9.36 -23.39 -18.42
CA SER A 494 -8.96 -22.01 -18.13
C SER A 494 -9.16 -21.70 -16.64
N LEU A 495 -10.34 -21.96 -16.08
CA LEU A 495 -10.63 -21.74 -14.67
C LEU A 495 -9.64 -22.49 -13.76
N ALA A 496 -9.32 -23.75 -14.07
CA ALA A 496 -8.36 -24.52 -13.30
C ALA A 496 -6.94 -23.92 -13.32
N LYS A 497 -6.51 -23.29 -14.43
CA LYS A 497 -5.20 -22.64 -14.53
C LYS A 497 -5.13 -21.31 -13.77
N ASP A 498 -6.25 -20.61 -13.67
CA ASP A 498 -6.35 -19.33 -12.98
C ASP A 498 -6.39 -19.46 -11.45
N LEU A 499 -6.62 -20.68 -10.94
CA LEU A 499 -6.54 -20.98 -9.51
C LEU A 499 -5.09 -20.91 -8.98
N PRO A 500 -4.89 -20.58 -7.70
CA PRO A 500 -3.55 -20.41 -7.13
C PRO A 500 -2.90 -21.74 -6.69
N GLY A 501 -1.63 -21.94 -7.07
CA GLY A 501 -0.75 -22.94 -6.47
C GLY A 501 -1.25 -24.39 -6.57
N ALA A 502 -1.32 -25.09 -5.43
CA ALA A 502 -1.71 -26.49 -5.35
C ALA A 502 -3.16 -26.72 -5.85
N LEU A 503 -4.08 -25.77 -5.62
CA LEU A 503 -5.45 -25.85 -6.11
C LEU A 503 -5.52 -25.99 -7.64
N SER A 504 -4.65 -25.30 -8.38
CA SER A 504 -4.60 -25.42 -9.84
C SER A 504 -4.23 -26.84 -10.28
N SER A 505 -3.20 -27.41 -9.65
CA SER A 505 -2.75 -28.76 -9.97
C SER A 505 -3.81 -29.83 -9.67
N LYS A 506 -4.53 -29.70 -8.54
CA LYS A 506 -5.62 -30.59 -8.16
C LYS A 506 -6.86 -30.43 -9.06
N ALA A 507 -7.20 -29.19 -9.44
CA ALA A 507 -8.26 -28.90 -10.40
C ALA A 507 -8.01 -29.52 -11.78
N GLN A 508 -6.77 -29.46 -12.27
CA GLN A 508 -6.41 -30.11 -13.54
C GLN A 508 -6.50 -31.64 -13.44
N ALA A 509 -6.06 -32.24 -12.33
CA ALA A 509 -6.21 -33.67 -12.09
C ALA A 509 -7.68 -34.11 -12.05
N LEU A 510 -8.56 -33.31 -11.43
CA LEU A 510 -9.99 -33.55 -11.41
C LEU A 510 -10.61 -33.54 -12.81
N ILE A 511 -10.25 -32.55 -13.64
CA ILE A 511 -10.73 -32.46 -15.04
C ILE A 511 -10.26 -33.69 -15.83
N GLN A 512 -8.99 -34.09 -15.66
CA GLN A 512 -8.46 -35.28 -16.31
C GLN A 512 -9.19 -36.56 -15.87
N ALA A 513 -9.51 -36.68 -14.57
CA ALA A 513 -10.24 -37.82 -14.04
C ALA A 513 -11.71 -37.85 -14.53
N LEU A 514 -12.34 -36.70 -14.73
CA LEU A 514 -13.67 -36.57 -15.31
C LEU A 514 -13.73 -37.08 -16.76
N GLU A 515 -12.69 -36.84 -17.54
CA GLU A 515 -12.53 -37.36 -18.92
C GLU A 515 -12.07 -38.82 -18.97
N GLY A 516 -11.74 -39.39 -17.81
CA GLY A 516 -11.26 -40.74 -17.63
C GLY A 516 -12.30 -41.82 -17.92
N LYS A 517 -11.90 -43.08 -17.66
CA LYS A 517 -12.74 -44.27 -17.86
C LYS A 517 -13.27 -44.88 -16.56
N ARG A 518 -12.72 -44.47 -15.42
CA ARG A 518 -12.99 -45.06 -14.09
C ARG A 518 -13.54 -43.99 -13.16
N PHE A 519 -14.53 -44.41 -12.38
CA PHE A 519 -15.24 -43.53 -11.45
C PHE A 519 -14.42 -43.31 -10.18
N ASP A 520 -13.77 -44.35 -9.67
CA ASP A 520 -13.00 -44.30 -8.42
C ASP A 520 -11.86 -43.26 -8.49
N SER A 521 -11.16 -43.19 -9.62
CA SER A 521 -10.12 -42.17 -9.85
C SER A 521 -10.66 -40.74 -9.81
N PHE A 522 -11.92 -40.55 -10.22
CA PHE A 522 -12.59 -39.26 -10.13
C PHE A 522 -12.97 -38.93 -8.68
N VAL A 523 -13.47 -39.91 -7.92
CA VAL A 523 -13.81 -39.74 -6.50
C VAL A 523 -12.58 -39.35 -5.68
N ASP A 524 -11.42 -39.96 -5.95
CA ASP A 524 -10.17 -39.60 -5.28
C ASP A 524 -9.67 -38.21 -5.69
N ALA A 525 -9.71 -37.86 -6.97
CA ALA A 525 -9.36 -36.51 -7.42
C ALA A 525 -10.32 -35.43 -6.86
N LEU A 526 -11.60 -35.76 -6.69
CA LEU A 526 -12.60 -34.88 -6.08
C LEU A 526 -12.34 -34.71 -4.58
N ARG A 527 -11.96 -35.77 -3.88
CA ARG A 527 -11.54 -35.71 -2.47
C ARG A 527 -10.35 -34.75 -2.30
N ASP A 528 -9.33 -34.92 -3.13
CA ASP A 528 -8.10 -34.13 -3.07
C ASP A 528 -8.34 -32.61 -3.25
N ILE A 529 -9.19 -32.21 -4.21
CA ILE A 529 -9.47 -30.78 -4.42
C ILE A 529 -10.33 -30.19 -3.30
N LEU A 530 -11.27 -30.97 -2.75
CA LEU A 530 -12.12 -30.52 -1.65
C LEU A 530 -11.28 -30.31 -0.40
N GLU A 531 -10.38 -31.25 -0.08
CA GLU A 531 -9.47 -31.11 1.06
C GLU A 531 -8.51 -29.90 0.89
N GLU A 532 -7.95 -29.70 -0.30
CA GLU A 532 -7.08 -28.54 -0.59
C GLU A 532 -7.84 -27.21 -0.51
N SER A 533 -9.14 -27.20 -0.80
CA SER A 533 -10.00 -26.01 -0.66
C SER A 533 -10.56 -25.81 0.75
N GLY A 534 -10.21 -26.70 1.71
CA GLY A 534 -10.69 -26.63 3.09
C GLY A 534 -12.11 -27.15 3.30
N LEU A 535 -12.67 -27.82 2.29
CA LEU A 535 -13.97 -28.48 2.34
C LEU A 535 -13.82 -29.93 2.82
N THR A 536 -14.89 -30.47 3.39
CA THR A 536 -14.90 -31.85 3.87
C THR A 536 -15.48 -32.81 2.83
N PHE A 537 -14.86 -33.97 2.66
CA PHE A 537 -15.41 -35.04 1.83
C PHE A 537 -16.24 -36.01 2.68
N LYS A 538 -17.57 -35.92 2.55
CA LYS A 538 -18.49 -36.77 3.31
C LYS A 538 -18.46 -38.22 2.80
N LYS A 539 -18.29 -39.16 3.73
CA LYS A 539 -18.29 -40.60 3.42
C LYS A 539 -19.65 -41.21 3.76
N LEU A 540 -20.14 -42.08 2.87
CA LEU A 540 -21.36 -42.84 3.02
C LEU A 540 -21.13 -43.97 4.02
N ASP A 541 -21.69 -43.82 5.23
CA ASP A 541 -21.67 -44.86 6.25
C ASP A 541 -22.82 -45.87 6.03
N LYS A 542 -22.68 -47.07 6.61
CA LYS A 542 -23.65 -48.16 6.44
C LYS A 542 -25.06 -47.84 6.95
N ARG A 543 -25.21 -46.92 7.91
CA ARG A 543 -26.51 -46.52 8.46
C ARG A 543 -27.20 -45.56 7.50
N LEU A 544 -26.46 -44.56 7.02
CA LEU A 544 -26.94 -43.55 6.09
C LEU A 544 -27.24 -44.17 4.72
N GLU A 545 -26.41 -45.10 4.25
CA GLU A 545 -26.66 -45.92 3.06
C GLU A 545 -28.01 -46.63 3.14
N ARG A 546 -28.30 -47.32 4.25
CA ARG A 546 -29.60 -48.00 4.46
C ARG A 546 -30.76 -47.02 4.45
N THR A 547 -30.61 -45.85 5.07
CA THR A 547 -31.63 -44.80 5.08
C THR A 547 -31.86 -44.25 3.67
N MET A 548 -30.81 -43.95 2.92
CA MET A 548 -30.92 -43.45 1.55
C MET A 548 -31.51 -44.48 0.59
N LEU A 549 -31.10 -45.76 0.68
CA LEU A 549 -31.72 -46.84 -0.12
C LEU A 549 -33.21 -46.99 0.19
N HIS A 550 -33.62 -46.82 1.45
CA HIS A 550 -35.04 -46.86 1.81
C HIS A 550 -35.82 -45.68 1.20
N SER A 551 -35.27 -44.47 1.26
CA SER A 551 -35.86 -43.29 0.61
C SER A 551 -35.91 -43.49 -0.90
N TYR A 552 -34.79 -43.83 -1.52
CA TYR A 552 -34.68 -44.08 -2.94
C TYR A 552 -35.67 -45.15 -3.41
N ARG A 553 -35.84 -46.26 -2.66
CA ARG A 553 -36.86 -47.28 -2.97
C ARG A 553 -38.26 -46.69 -2.93
N LYS A 554 -38.59 -45.91 -1.89
CA LYS A 554 -39.91 -45.29 -1.74
C LYS A 554 -40.19 -44.32 -2.89
N ASP A 555 -39.24 -43.46 -3.19
CA ASP A 555 -39.35 -42.43 -4.22
C ASP A 555 -39.42 -43.06 -5.62
N LEU A 556 -38.57 -44.05 -5.91
CA LEU A 556 -38.60 -44.78 -7.18
C LEU A 556 -39.89 -45.59 -7.34
N THR A 557 -40.42 -46.19 -6.27
CA THR A 557 -41.72 -46.88 -6.30
C THR A 557 -42.86 -45.89 -6.62
N ALA A 558 -42.83 -44.69 -6.03
CA ALA A 558 -43.80 -43.64 -6.33
C ALA A 558 -43.67 -43.17 -7.79
N GLN A 559 -42.45 -42.92 -8.27
CA GLN A 559 -42.18 -42.55 -9.66
C GLN A 559 -42.66 -43.62 -10.65
N VAL A 560 -42.39 -44.90 -10.40
CA VAL A 560 -42.88 -46.01 -11.24
C VAL A 560 -44.40 -46.09 -11.24
N SER A 561 -45.05 -45.79 -10.11
CA SER A 561 -46.51 -45.82 -10.01
C SER A 561 -47.16 -44.68 -10.82
N SER A 562 -46.60 -43.47 -10.73
CA SER A 562 -47.15 -42.25 -11.36
C SER A 562 -46.67 -42.00 -12.79
N GLU A 563 -45.64 -42.70 -13.26
CA GLU A 563 -45.11 -42.53 -14.61
C GLU A 563 -46.10 -43.04 -15.67
N ASN A 564 -46.38 -42.22 -16.67
CA ASN A 564 -47.31 -42.56 -17.75
C ASN A 564 -46.62 -42.63 -19.11
N ASP A 565 -45.36 -42.19 -19.22
CA ASP A 565 -44.61 -42.24 -20.48
C ASP A 565 -43.92 -43.60 -20.70
N PRO A 566 -44.28 -44.32 -21.80
CA PRO A 566 -43.45 -45.21 -22.58
C PRO A 566 -42.07 -45.57 -22.11
N VAL A 567 -41.25 -44.58 -22.44
CA VAL A 567 -39.84 -44.66 -22.66
C VAL A 567 -39.14 -44.33 -21.35
N SER A 568 -39.66 -43.34 -20.63
CA SER A 568 -39.19 -42.93 -19.30
C SER A 568 -39.53 -43.95 -18.21
N PHE A 569 -40.59 -44.75 -18.39
CA PHE A 569 -40.98 -45.82 -17.49
C PHE A 569 -39.94 -46.95 -17.40
N LEU A 570 -39.41 -47.40 -18.55
CA LEU A 570 -38.50 -48.53 -18.62
C LEU A 570 -37.26 -48.41 -17.71
N PRO A 571 -36.44 -47.33 -17.77
CA PRO A 571 -35.27 -47.21 -16.91
C PRO A 571 -35.63 -47.13 -15.42
N LYS A 572 -36.78 -46.53 -15.07
CA LYS A 572 -37.26 -46.44 -13.67
C LYS A 572 -37.64 -47.82 -13.12
N VAL A 573 -38.35 -48.63 -13.91
CA VAL A 573 -38.71 -50.00 -13.54
C VAL A 573 -37.48 -50.89 -13.44
N VAL A 574 -36.57 -50.80 -14.41
CA VAL A 574 -35.33 -51.59 -14.40
C VAL A 574 -34.48 -51.23 -13.18
N ALA A 575 -34.36 -49.94 -12.83
CA ALA A 575 -33.70 -49.51 -11.61
C ALA A 575 -34.40 -50.04 -10.34
N LEU A 576 -35.74 -50.09 -10.31
CA LEU A 576 -36.50 -50.60 -9.16
C LEU A 576 -36.31 -52.12 -8.99
N LEU A 577 -36.36 -52.88 -10.08
CA LEU A 577 -36.10 -54.32 -10.07
C LEU A 577 -34.66 -54.63 -9.70
N PHE A 578 -33.70 -53.84 -10.19
CA PHE A 578 -32.30 -53.95 -9.81
C PHE A 578 -32.11 -53.68 -8.31
N LEU A 579 -32.75 -52.64 -7.79
CA LEU A 579 -32.73 -52.32 -6.36
C LEU A 579 -33.34 -53.45 -5.52
N GLN A 580 -34.41 -54.09 -5.97
CA GLN A 580 -35.02 -55.23 -5.28
C GLN A 580 -34.11 -56.49 -5.29
N ALA A 581 -33.42 -56.74 -6.40
CA ALA A 581 -32.58 -57.93 -6.58
C ALA A 581 -31.21 -57.83 -5.88
N TYR A 582 -30.56 -56.67 -5.96
CA TYR A 582 -29.17 -56.47 -5.52
C TYR A 582 -29.02 -55.51 -4.33
N ASN A 583 -30.12 -54.86 -3.90
CA ASN A 583 -30.12 -53.85 -2.83
C ASN A 583 -29.09 -52.72 -3.06
N LYS A 584 -28.94 -52.32 -4.33
CA LYS A 584 -28.02 -51.26 -4.80
C LYS A 584 -28.79 -50.29 -5.70
N ALA A 585 -28.55 -48.99 -5.57
CA ALA A 585 -29.20 -47.98 -6.41
C ALA A 585 -28.51 -47.90 -7.77
N LEU A 586 -29.27 -47.91 -8.86
CA LEU A 586 -28.72 -47.93 -10.22
C LEU A 586 -29.13 -46.68 -11.00
N GLN A 587 -28.14 -46.01 -11.57
CA GLN A 587 -28.33 -45.02 -12.63
C GLN A 587 -27.66 -45.53 -13.89
N ALA A 588 -28.46 -45.83 -14.92
CA ALA A 588 -27.97 -46.43 -16.16
C ALA A 588 -28.48 -45.66 -17.38
N PRO A 589 -27.63 -45.45 -18.40
CA PRO A 589 -28.08 -44.90 -19.68
C PRO A 589 -28.88 -45.95 -20.45
N GLY A 590 -29.76 -45.53 -21.37
CA GLY A 590 -30.59 -46.44 -22.16
C GLY A 590 -29.82 -47.59 -22.85
N ARG A 591 -28.58 -47.34 -23.29
CA ARG A 591 -27.71 -48.35 -23.93
C ARG A 591 -27.28 -49.50 -23.00
N ALA A 592 -27.25 -49.28 -21.69
CA ALA A 592 -26.91 -50.30 -20.70
C ALA A 592 -28.15 -51.08 -20.22
N VAL A 593 -29.37 -50.58 -20.45
CA VAL A 593 -30.61 -51.16 -19.90
C VAL A 593 -30.79 -52.62 -20.33
N GLY A 594 -30.51 -52.97 -21.59
CA GLY A 594 -30.59 -54.36 -22.06
C GLY A 594 -29.63 -55.32 -21.34
N ALA A 595 -28.41 -54.86 -21.04
CA ALA A 595 -27.44 -55.64 -20.27
C ALA A 595 -27.89 -55.83 -18.82
N VAL A 596 -28.45 -54.78 -18.20
CA VAL A 596 -29.04 -54.85 -16.85
C VAL A 596 -30.21 -55.84 -16.81
N ILE A 597 -31.09 -55.82 -17.82
CA ILE A 597 -32.20 -56.78 -17.91
C ILE A 597 -31.67 -58.22 -17.99
N THR A 598 -30.64 -58.45 -18.82
CA THR A 598 -30.03 -59.78 -18.96
C THR A 598 -29.45 -60.28 -17.63
N LEU A 599 -28.80 -59.40 -16.86
CA LEU A 599 -28.28 -59.68 -15.52
C LEU A 599 -29.40 -60.01 -14.50
N LEU A 600 -30.59 -59.44 -14.68
CA LEU A 600 -31.74 -59.69 -13.80
C LEU A 600 -32.46 -61.01 -14.09
N LYS A 601 -32.14 -61.70 -15.19
CA LYS A 601 -32.81 -62.93 -15.61
C LYS A 601 -32.87 -64.00 -14.53
N ASP A 602 -31.77 -64.21 -13.81
CA ASP A 602 -31.67 -65.25 -12.78
C ASP A 602 -32.19 -64.79 -11.40
N LYS A 603 -32.61 -63.53 -11.27
CA LYS A 603 -33.12 -62.92 -10.04
C LYS A 603 -34.61 -62.62 -10.08
N LEU A 604 -35.25 -62.72 -11.25
CA LEU A 604 -36.66 -62.40 -11.45
C LEU A 604 -37.49 -63.67 -11.76
N PRO A 605 -38.78 -63.68 -11.39
CA PRO A 605 -39.70 -64.72 -11.85
C PRO A 605 -39.74 -64.80 -13.39
N PRO A 606 -39.85 -66.01 -13.99
CA PRO A 606 -39.84 -66.16 -15.45
C PRO A 606 -40.93 -65.37 -16.18
N SER A 607 -42.10 -65.22 -15.55
CA SER A 607 -43.22 -64.40 -16.06
C SER A 607 -42.86 -62.92 -16.11
N THR A 608 -42.30 -62.38 -15.01
CA THR A 608 -41.85 -60.98 -14.92
C THR A 608 -40.72 -60.67 -15.90
N TYR A 609 -39.75 -61.58 -16.02
CA TYR A 609 -38.64 -61.42 -16.96
C TYR A 609 -39.13 -61.37 -18.42
N LYS A 610 -40.08 -62.25 -18.79
CA LYS A 610 -40.64 -62.27 -20.15
C LYS A 610 -41.30 -60.94 -20.50
N VAL A 611 -42.18 -60.43 -19.62
CA VAL A 611 -42.86 -59.13 -19.84
C VAL A 611 -41.86 -57.98 -19.92
N LEU A 612 -40.83 -57.98 -19.05
CA LEU A 612 -39.77 -56.95 -19.07
C LEU A 612 -38.93 -56.99 -20.36
N ALA A 613 -38.57 -58.19 -20.83
CA ALA A 613 -37.81 -58.38 -22.06
C ALA A 613 -38.62 -57.97 -23.30
N ASP A 614 -39.91 -58.33 -23.33
CA ASP A 614 -40.84 -57.92 -24.39
C ASP A 614 -41.01 -56.39 -24.39
N TYR A 615 -41.18 -55.78 -23.20
CA TYR A 615 -41.23 -54.33 -23.04
C TYR A 615 -39.98 -53.65 -23.61
N HIS A 616 -38.79 -54.05 -23.19
CA HIS A 616 -37.53 -53.49 -23.68
C HIS A 616 -37.38 -53.65 -25.20
N SER A 617 -37.69 -54.83 -25.75
CA SER A 617 -37.64 -55.09 -27.19
C SER A 617 -38.57 -54.15 -27.97
N THR A 618 -39.80 -53.94 -27.49
CA THR A 618 -40.76 -53.02 -28.09
C THR A 618 -40.33 -51.56 -27.95
N THR A 619 -39.79 -51.15 -26.79
CA THR A 619 -39.25 -49.79 -26.60
C THR A 619 -38.08 -49.49 -27.53
N VAL A 620 -37.12 -50.41 -27.67
CA VAL A 620 -35.98 -50.24 -28.59
C VAL A 620 -36.47 -50.12 -30.04
N LYS A 621 -37.48 -50.90 -30.42
CA LYS A 621 -38.12 -50.82 -31.74
C LYS A 621 -38.81 -49.48 -31.98
N VAL A 622 -39.49 -48.91 -30.97
CA VAL A 622 -40.11 -47.58 -31.05
C VAL A 622 -39.03 -46.50 -31.22
N LEU A 623 -37.97 -46.53 -30.40
CA LEU A 623 -36.87 -45.57 -30.50
C LEU A 623 -36.10 -45.66 -31.82
N ALA A 624 -35.93 -46.87 -32.36
CA ALA A 624 -35.27 -47.07 -33.65
C ALA A 624 -36.11 -46.52 -34.81
N LEU A 625 -37.43 -46.71 -34.79
CA LEU A 625 -38.34 -46.10 -35.75
C LEU A 625 -38.37 -44.57 -35.63
N GLN A 626 -38.33 -44.05 -34.41
CA GLN A 626 -38.29 -42.61 -34.14
C GLN A 626 -36.99 -41.96 -34.64
N ALA A 627 -35.86 -42.65 -34.52
CA ALA A 627 -34.57 -42.16 -35.03
C ALA A 627 -34.44 -42.28 -36.57
N ALA A 628 -35.25 -43.13 -37.21
CA ALA A 628 -35.27 -43.34 -38.65
C ALA A 628 -36.32 -42.48 -39.38
N ALA A 629 -37.20 -41.80 -38.64
CA ALA A 629 -38.19 -40.89 -39.21
C ALA A 629 -37.50 -39.61 -39.74
N THR A 630 -37.55 -39.41 -41.06
CA THR A 630 -37.21 -38.14 -41.73
C THR A 630 -38.51 -37.37 -41.99
N ASP A 631 -38.47 -36.03 -41.97
CA ASP A 631 -39.62 -35.10 -42.07
C ASP A 631 -40.54 -35.29 -43.31
N ASP A 632 -40.23 -36.20 -44.25
CA ASP A 632 -40.88 -36.33 -45.55
C ASP A 632 -41.57 -37.70 -45.83
N GLU A 633 -41.71 -38.63 -44.88
CA GLU A 633 -42.46 -39.90 -45.13
C GLU A 633 -43.59 -40.18 -44.11
N GLU A 634 -44.76 -39.60 -44.38
CA GLU A 634 -46.04 -39.91 -43.71
C GLU A 634 -46.75 -41.10 -44.41
N ASP A 635 -46.79 -42.26 -43.76
CA ASP A 635 -48.02 -43.04 -43.47
C ASP A 635 -47.64 -44.37 -42.76
N CYS A 636 -46.78 -45.18 -43.39
CA CYS A 636 -46.54 -46.57 -42.94
C CYS A 636 -45.60 -46.70 -41.73
N THR A 637 -44.65 -45.78 -41.54
CA THR A 637 -43.70 -45.79 -40.42
C THR A 637 -44.32 -45.22 -39.15
N SER A 638 -45.13 -44.16 -39.29
CA SER A 638 -45.89 -43.51 -38.23
C SER A 638 -46.93 -44.46 -37.62
N ASP A 639 -47.70 -45.18 -38.45
CA ASP A 639 -48.68 -46.15 -37.97
C ASP A 639 -48.05 -47.31 -37.18
N ARG A 640 -46.91 -47.84 -37.66
CA ARG A 640 -46.17 -48.89 -36.94
C ARG A 640 -45.53 -48.39 -35.64
N MET A 641 -45.19 -47.11 -35.56
CA MET A 641 -44.76 -46.49 -34.30
C MET A 641 -45.93 -46.35 -33.34
N ARG A 642 -47.09 -45.89 -33.82
CA ARG A 642 -48.29 -45.69 -33.00
C ARG A 642 -48.80 -47.00 -32.43
N GLU A 643 -48.93 -48.04 -33.24
CA GLU A 643 -49.35 -49.38 -32.81
C GLU A 643 -48.44 -49.96 -31.72
N ARG A 644 -47.11 -49.81 -31.87
CA ARG A 644 -46.14 -50.28 -30.86
C ARG A 644 -46.14 -49.44 -29.60
N LYS A 645 -46.45 -48.15 -29.69
CA LYS A 645 -46.60 -47.27 -28.54
C LYS A 645 -47.89 -47.59 -27.78
N GLU A 646 -48.99 -47.81 -28.47
CA GLU A 646 -50.27 -48.29 -27.92
C GLU A 646 -50.08 -49.65 -27.21
N ASP A 647 -49.33 -50.61 -27.78
CA ASP A 647 -49.01 -51.89 -27.12
C ASP A 647 -48.20 -51.72 -25.82
N LEU A 648 -47.31 -50.72 -25.77
CA LEU A 648 -46.58 -50.36 -24.55
C LEU A 648 -47.52 -49.72 -23.51
N GLU A 649 -48.40 -48.81 -23.90
CA GLU A 649 -49.30 -48.06 -23.01
C GLU A 649 -50.44 -48.91 -22.45
N GLU A 650 -51.12 -49.68 -23.30
CA GLU A 650 -52.39 -50.34 -22.96
C GLU A 650 -52.20 -51.76 -22.42
N ARG A 651 -51.14 -52.46 -22.86
CA ARG A 651 -50.91 -53.86 -22.48
C ARG A 651 -49.70 -54.02 -21.58
N LEU A 652 -48.50 -53.69 -22.07
CA LEU A 652 -47.26 -54.06 -21.39
C LEU A 652 -46.97 -53.21 -20.14
N MET A 653 -47.29 -51.92 -20.13
CA MET A 653 -47.05 -51.05 -18.97
C MET A 653 -47.96 -51.40 -17.77
N PRO A 654 -49.29 -51.58 -17.92
CA PRO A 654 -50.16 -52.00 -16.81
C PRO A 654 -49.78 -53.39 -16.28
N GLU A 655 -49.47 -54.32 -17.16
CA GLU A 655 -49.02 -55.67 -16.81
C GLU A 655 -47.73 -55.61 -15.99
N LEU A 656 -46.73 -54.86 -16.45
CA LEU A 656 -45.45 -54.71 -15.75
C LEU A 656 -45.60 -53.93 -14.43
N LYS A 657 -46.43 -52.88 -14.36
CA LYS A 657 -46.76 -52.18 -13.10
C LYS A 657 -47.37 -53.14 -12.09
N SER A 658 -48.31 -53.99 -12.50
CA SER A 658 -48.95 -54.97 -11.62
C SER A 658 -47.96 -55.97 -11.05
N LEU A 659 -47.01 -56.45 -11.86
CA LEU A 659 -46.00 -57.43 -11.46
C LEU A 659 -44.92 -56.83 -10.56
N VAL A 660 -44.54 -55.57 -10.77
CA VAL A 660 -43.45 -54.90 -10.03
C VAL A 660 -43.94 -54.27 -8.73
N LEU A 661 -45.18 -53.74 -8.71
CA LEU A 661 -45.79 -53.10 -7.52
C LEU A 661 -46.61 -54.09 -6.68
N GLY A 662 -47.07 -55.20 -7.27
CA GLY A 662 -47.90 -56.22 -6.64
C GLY A 662 -47.14 -57.23 -5.78
N THR A 663 -45.81 -57.22 -5.78
CA THR A 663 -44.94 -58.05 -4.91
C THR A 663 -44.94 -57.61 -3.44
N LYS A 664 -46.06 -57.07 -2.95
CA LYS A 664 -46.33 -56.91 -1.51
C LYS A 664 -46.95 -58.20 -0.96
N LYS A 665 -46.13 -59.23 -0.78
CA LYS A 665 -46.25 -60.29 0.25
C LYS A 665 -45.29 -61.44 -0.09
N GLU A 666 -44.16 -61.47 0.60
CA GLU A 666 -43.78 -62.57 1.50
C GLU A 666 -42.86 -62.02 2.60
#